data_AF-A0A7D7U473-F1
#
_entry.id   AF-A0A7D7U473-F1
#
_cell.length_a   1.000
_cell.length_b   1.000
_cell.length_c   1.000
_cell.angle_alpha   90.00
_cell.angle_beta   90.00
_cell.angle_gamma   90.00
#
_symmetry.space_group_name_H-M   'P 1'
#
loop_
_entity.id
_entity.type
_entity.pdbx_description
1 polymer ?
#
loop_
_entity_poly.entity_id
_entity_poly.type
_entity_poly.pdbx_seq_one_letter_code
_entity_poly.pdbx_strand_id
1 'polypeptide(L)'
;MKRRNILKFVSLLSAGSFVMLAAASCTQPNNTNQNPNSGSTPTTPTDPSQELAAAKTALSLLLDTKNQNIQMYVDYAKIQDTLIKAYDTAKDVLDDTASTTQNLKDATTVLESAISTAEKAKTDFDTKNSALVTAYNSLKESLKVEDTILASVEEANYSAIKENLVALYSQAKAIVKTTLDPITGNIPQAKSVMDISQPLANAIMRNNAWKQNADNLVNSFIKQTLVKKDLTGVSQTAEQPGNYSFVGYSVDVDNANWSFAKRQVWSSLVDHLAPAVADDENKPVTPLTDVSWIYSLAGDNAKYTLNFRYFGAQQQTAYLYFPYKLVKTGDSSTVGLQYSLNGGEAQQISFAESSGAGASDDSGGESQAMPSSAHMNSTPTVDDIKVAKIALSNLKFNSNTVEFSVPSGKVAPMIGNMYITSSDKVENKDKIYSDMFGNTYNKETDPTAVTVDLLKGYSLATSYNIFVQQFKNLMQDNNQISKPVYLVGFIGGAQTRFQNKMISEFTNSKDNPNKNDGERTFTIYVNAPQAGNYYISGSYITTQREPRSVRFEAKDKSTNSVAITVMSDTNFETLKTFDTSSTLTTVISQNSNKTLNLQKGLNKIVITSVDGKDTPFIGNLTFTLMGEAANPSANNGN
;
A
#
# COMPACT_ATOMS: atom_id res chain seq x y z
N MET A 1 10.61 27.24 -1.33
CA MET A 1 9.24 26.90 -0.89
C MET A 1 8.24 27.31 -1.97
N LYS A 2 7.73 26.35 -2.76
CA LYS A 2 6.70 26.60 -3.78
C LYS A 2 5.32 26.38 -3.14
N ARG A 3 4.50 27.42 -3.08
CA ARG A 3 3.13 27.37 -2.55
C ARG A 3 2.25 26.52 -3.47
N ARG A 4 1.62 25.50 -2.92
CA ARG A 4 0.58 24.69 -3.58
C ARG A 4 -0.74 25.44 -3.47
N ASN A 5 -1.31 25.86 -4.60
CA ASN A 5 -2.66 26.38 -4.66
C ASN A 5 -3.64 25.19 -4.68
N ILE A 6 -4.42 25.07 -3.61
CA ILE A 6 -5.58 24.18 -3.53
C ILE A 6 -6.74 24.94 -4.19
N LEU A 7 -7.16 24.51 -5.37
CA LEU A 7 -8.40 25.01 -5.99
C LEU A 7 -9.58 24.48 -5.17
N LYS A 8 -10.31 25.40 -4.53
CA LYS A 8 -11.63 25.14 -3.98
C LYS A 8 -12.66 25.27 -5.11
N PHE A 9 -13.41 24.21 -5.37
CA PHE A 9 -14.58 24.25 -6.24
C PHE A 9 -15.65 25.12 -5.59
N VAL A 10 -15.86 26.32 -6.15
CA VAL A 10 -17.02 27.16 -5.87
C VAL A 10 -18.07 26.82 -6.92
N SER A 11 -19.18 26.23 -6.48
CA SER A 11 -20.39 26.04 -7.27
C SER A 11 -20.92 27.40 -7.72
N LEU A 12 -20.71 27.75 -8.98
CA LEU A 12 -21.40 28.88 -9.63
C LEU A 12 -22.78 28.42 -10.08
N LEU A 13 -23.78 28.65 -9.25
CA LEU A 13 -25.16 28.81 -9.67
C LEU A 13 -25.25 30.15 -10.42
N SER A 14 -25.09 30.13 -11.74
CA SER A 14 -25.33 31.30 -12.58
C SER A 14 -26.83 31.42 -12.88
N ALA A 15 -27.49 32.32 -12.16
CA ALA A 15 -28.78 32.87 -12.55
C ALA A 15 -28.59 33.68 -13.84
N GLY A 16 -29.16 33.19 -14.94
CA GLY A 16 -29.30 33.96 -16.18
C GLY A 16 -30.62 34.71 -16.15
N SER A 17 -30.63 35.94 -15.62
CA SER A 17 -31.72 36.88 -15.83
C SER A 17 -31.60 37.47 -17.24
N PHE A 18 -32.64 37.33 -18.06
CA PHE A 18 -32.74 38.08 -19.31
C PHE A 18 -33.56 39.36 -19.10
N VAL A 19 -32.96 40.47 -19.51
CA VAL A 19 -33.62 41.74 -19.77
C VAL A 19 -34.44 41.56 -21.05
N MET A 20 -35.76 41.69 -20.96
CA MET A 20 -36.60 41.88 -22.15
C MET A 20 -36.19 43.18 -22.83
N LEU A 21 -35.71 43.09 -24.07
CA LEU A 21 -35.57 44.24 -24.95
C LEU A 21 -36.98 44.61 -25.46
N ALA A 22 -37.70 45.42 -24.68
CA ALA A 22 -38.91 46.06 -25.18
C ALA A 22 -38.51 47.05 -26.28
N ALA A 23 -39.01 46.84 -27.50
CA ALA A 23 -38.94 47.84 -28.54
C ALA A 23 -39.81 49.04 -28.13
N ALA A 24 -39.20 50.01 -27.44
CA ALA A 24 -39.80 51.29 -27.14
C ALA A 24 -39.99 52.07 -28.45
N SER A 25 -41.23 52.14 -28.94
CA SER A 25 -41.64 53.12 -29.94
C SER A 25 -41.33 54.52 -29.40
N CYS A 26 -40.48 55.25 -30.12
CA CYS A 26 -40.07 56.60 -29.76
C CYS A 26 -41.23 57.59 -29.97
N THR A 27 -41.74 58.18 -28.89
CA THR A 27 -42.35 59.52 -28.93
C THR A 27 -41.46 60.47 -28.14
N GLN A 28 -40.92 61.47 -28.83
CA GLN A 28 -40.17 62.57 -28.24
C GLN A 28 -41.14 63.56 -27.53
N PRO A 29 -40.70 64.25 -26.46
CA PRO A 29 -41.55 65.12 -25.65
C PRO A 29 -41.73 66.52 -26.27
N ASN A 30 -42.94 67.08 -26.08
CA ASN A 30 -43.31 68.41 -26.54
C ASN A 30 -42.81 69.52 -25.59
N ASN A 31 -42.39 70.64 -26.16
CA ASN A 31 -42.19 71.92 -25.45
C ASN A 31 -43.48 72.77 -25.54
N THR A 32 -43.64 73.68 -24.61
CA THR A 32 -44.86 74.33 -24.10
C THR A 32 -45.77 75.09 -25.09
N ASN A 33 -47.07 75.03 -24.80
CA ASN A 33 -48.02 76.15 -24.57
C ASN A 33 -49.25 76.30 -25.51
N GLN A 34 -50.41 76.47 -24.85
CA GLN A 34 -51.75 76.98 -25.25
C GLN A 34 -52.78 76.09 -26.00
N ASN A 35 -53.89 75.82 -25.28
CA ASN A 35 -55.26 75.45 -25.73
C ASN A 35 -55.95 76.71 -26.35
N PRO A 36 -57.07 76.68 -27.14
CA PRO A 36 -58.04 75.59 -27.24
C PRO A 36 -58.73 75.29 -28.60
N ASN A 37 -59.29 74.08 -28.64
CA ASN A 37 -60.54 73.69 -29.30
C ASN A 37 -60.54 73.17 -30.75
N SER A 38 -61.49 72.24 -30.93
CA SER A 38 -62.10 71.73 -32.16
C SER A 38 -61.40 70.53 -32.82
N GLY A 39 -62.14 69.42 -32.82
CA GLY A 39 -61.64 68.10 -33.14
C GLY A 39 -61.33 67.86 -34.60
N SER A 40 -60.53 66.83 -34.82
CA SER A 40 -60.62 65.91 -35.94
C SER A 40 -59.47 64.91 -35.78
N THR A 41 -59.80 63.63 -35.77
CA THR A 41 -58.86 62.59 -36.18
C THR A 41 -58.29 62.98 -37.55
N PRO A 42 -56.98 62.78 -37.75
CA PRO A 42 -56.61 61.75 -38.70
C PRO A 42 -55.46 60.88 -38.17
N THR A 43 -55.75 59.60 -37.96
CA THR A 43 -54.75 58.54 -38.08
C THR A 43 -54.23 58.55 -39.52
N THR A 44 -53.01 59.03 -39.74
CA THR A 44 -52.27 58.73 -40.97
C THR A 44 -52.11 57.22 -41.09
N PRO A 45 -52.51 56.58 -42.20
CA PRO A 45 -52.18 55.18 -42.45
C PRO A 45 -50.67 55.09 -42.62
N THR A 46 -50.00 54.28 -41.80
CA THR A 46 -48.65 53.83 -42.12
C THR A 46 -48.67 53.18 -43.50
N ASP A 47 -47.72 53.56 -44.36
CA ASP A 47 -47.60 53.00 -45.71
C ASP A 47 -47.45 51.46 -45.59
N PRO A 48 -48.32 50.66 -46.24
CA PRO A 48 -48.24 49.20 -46.21
C PRO A 48 -46.86 48.64 -46.57
N SER A 49 -46.09 49.36 -47.39
CA SER A 49 -44.71 48.99 -47.75
C SER A 49 -43.72 49.14 -46.58
N GLN A 50 -43.87 50.18 -45.76
CA GLN A 50 -43.08 50.38 -44.55
C GLN A 50 -43.43 49.35 -43.49
N GLU A 51 -44.71 48.99 -43.37
CA GLU A 51 -45.17 47.99 -42.40
C GLU A 51 -44.68 46.57 -42.77
N LEU A 52 -44.67 46.24 -44.07
CA LEU A 52 -44.09 44.99 -44.57
C LEU A 52 -42.58 44.93 -44.31
N ALA A 53 -41.85 46.00 -44.58
CA ALA A 53 -40.40 46.08 -44.33
C ALA A 53 -40.07 45.96 -42.84
N ALA A 54 -40.87 46.59 -41.97
CA ALA A 54 -40.73 46.45 -40.52
C ALA A 54 -40.98 45.02 -40.04
N ALA A 55 -42.03 44.36 -40.56
CA ALA A 55 -42.34 42.96 -40.24
C ALA A 55 -41.22 41.99 -40.68
N LYS A 56 -40.64 42.19 -41.88
CA LYS A 56 -39.46 41.42 -42.35
C LYS A 56 -38.26 41.63 -41.44
N THR A 57 -38.00 42.87 -41.04
CA THR A 57 -36.87 43.20 -40.15
C THR A 57 -37.02 42.55 -38.77
N ALA A 58 -38.22 42.60 -38.18
CA ALA A 58 -38.49 42.00 -36.89
C ALA A 58 -38.30 40.47 -36.90
N LEU A 59 -38.84 39.79 -37.92
CA LEU A 59 -38.66 38.34 -38.07
C LEU A 59 -37.19 37.96 -38.32
N SER A 60 -36.47 38.73 -39.15
CA SER A 60 -35.04 38.53 -39.40
C SER A 60 -34.21 38.65 -38.11
N LEU A 61 -34.44 39.68 -37.31
CA LEU A 61 -33.73 39.88 -36.04
C LEU A 61 -33.95 38.70 -35.07
N LEU A 62 -35.18 38.17 -35.05
CA LEU A 62 -35.49 37.00 -34.22
C LEU A 62 -34.80 35.75 -34.73
N LEU A 63 -34.77 35.53 -36.05
CA LEU A 63 -34.04 34.43 -36.68
C LEU A 63 -32.53 34.49 -36.42
N ASP A 64 -31.94 35.69 -36.32
CA ASP A 64 -30.52 35.86 -36.00
C ASP A 64 -30.14 35.32 -34.61
N THR A 65 -31.12 35.15 -33.70
CA THR A 65 -30.91 34.56 -32.37
C THR A 65 -30.83 33.02 -32.38
N LYS A 66 -31.12 32.36 -33.51
CA LYS A 66 -31.24 30.90 -33.66
C LYS A 66 -30.10 30.14 -32.99
N ASN A 67 -28.85 30.48 -33.31
CA ASN A 67 -27.68 29.76 -32.80
C ASN A 67 -27.53 29.88 -31.27
N GLN A 68 -27.77 31.07 -30.72
CA GLN A 68 -27.68 31.30 -29.27
C GLN A 68 -28.75 30.48 -28.54
N ASN A 69 -29.99 30.53 -29.03
CA ASN A 69 -31.12 29.82 -28.43
C ASN A 69 -30.97 28.30 -28.54
N ILE A 70 -30.61 27.76 -29.71
CA ILE A 70 -30.41 26.31 -29.90
C ILE A 70 -29.28 25.76 -29.02
N GLN A 71 -28.20 26.52 -28.80
CA GLN A 71 -27.06 26.11 -28.00
C GLN A 71 -27.40 25.91 -26.51
N MET A 72 -28.49 26.53 -26.02
CA MET A 72 -28.96 26.35 -24.64
C MET A 72 -29.60 24.97 -24.39
N TYR A 73 -30.00 24.27 -25.46
CA TYR A 73 -30.75 23.01 -25.39
C TYR A 73 -29.97 21.80 -25.94
N VAL A 74 -28.64 21.89 -26.06
CA VAL A 74 -27.83 20.77 -26.59
C VAL A 74 -27.96 19.46 -25.82
N ASP A 75 -28.26 19.54 -24.52
CA ASP A 75 -28.51 18.38 -23.67
C ASP A 75 -30.00 18.00 -23.62
N TYR A 76 -30.88 18.70 -24.34
CA TYR A 76 -32.33 18.47 -24.36
C TYR A 76 -32.80 18.31 -25.81
N ALA A 77 -32.31 17.26 -26.47
CA ALA A 77 -32.43 17.08 -27.92
C ALA A 77 -33.86 17.22 -28.45
N LYS A 78 -34.88 16.80 -27.71
CA LYS A 78 -36.29 16.95 -28.08
C LYS A 78 -36.78 18.40 -28.05
N ILE A 79 -36.41 19.15 -27.01
CA ILE A 79 -36.68 20.60 -26.93
C ILE A 79 -35.96 21.31 -28.07
N GLN A 80 -34.69 20.95 -28.29
CA GLN A 80 -33.85 21.52 -29.35
C GLN A 80 -34.44 21.27 -30.75
N ASP A 81 -34.84 20.04 -31.06
CA ASP A 81 -35.45 19.66 -32.34
C ASP A 81 -36.75 20.41 -32.61
N THR A 82 -37.61 20.54 -31.59
CA THR A 82 -38.86 21.31 -31.69
C THR A 82 -38.58 22.77 -31.99
N LEU A 83 -37.59 23.36 -31.32
CA LEU A 83 -37.20 24.76 -31.53
C LEU A 83 -36.58 24.98 -32.92
N ILE A 84 -35.72 24.06 -33.39
CA ILE A 84 -35.15 24.09 -34.75
C ILE A 84 -36.25 24.14 -35.81
N LYS A 85 -37.27 23.26 -35.70
CA LYS A 85 -38.41 23.22 -36.64
C LYS A 85 -39.21 24.53 -36.65
N ALA A 86 -39.36 25.19 -35.50
CA ALA A 86 -40.01 26.49 -35.41
C ALA A 86 -39.19 27.58 -36.12
N TYR A 87 -37.87 27.60 -35.94
CA TYR A 87 -36.97 28.50 -36.68
C TYR A 87 -37.01 28.25 -38.18
N ASP A 88 -37.03 26.99 -38.62
CA ASP A 88 -37.07 26.64 -40.05
C ASP A 88 -38.41 27.07 -40.66
N THR A 89 -39.53 26.82 -39.98
CA THR A 89 -40.86 27.29 -40.41
C THR A 89 -40.92 28.81 -40.53
N ALA A 90 -40.38 29.54 -39.55
CA ALA A 90 -40.33 30.99 -39.57
C ALA A 90 -39.44 31.53 -40.71
N LYS A 91 -38.33 30.83 -41.00
CA LYS A 91 -37.45 31.15 -42.12
C LYS A 91 -38.14 30.94 -43.46
N ASP A 92 -38.89 29.86 -43.63
CA ASP A 92 -39.65 29.59 -44.85
C ASP A 92 -40.66 30.70 -45.14
N VAL A 93 -41.32 31.23 -44.11
CA VAL A 93 -42.22 32.40 -44.25
C VAL A 93 -41.47 33.68 -44.63
N LEU A 94 -40.28 33.92 -44.08
CA LEU A 94 -39.46 35.09 -44.42
C LEU A 94 -38.96 35.04 -45.87
N ASP A 95 -38.54 33.85 -46.33
CA ASP A 95 -37.97 33.62 -47.65
C ASP A 95 -39.06 33.59 -48.76
N ASP A 96 -40.32 33.34 -48.40
CA ASP A 96 -41.44 33.39 -49.35
C ASP A 96 -41.73 34.83 -49.82
N THR A 97 -41.46 35.08 -51.09
CA THR A 97 -41.73 36.37 -51.74
C THR A 97 -43.20 36.77 -51.77
N ALA A 98 -44.13 35.82 -51.60
CA ALA A 98 -45.58 36.05 -51.55
C ALA A 98 -46.10 36.34 -50.12
N SER A 99 -45.27 36.25 -49.08
CA SER A 99 -45.66 36.48 -47.69
C SER A 99 -46.21 37.90 -47.47
N THR A 100 -47.40 37.96 -46.89
CA THR A 100 -48.03 39.23 -46.50
C THR A 100 -47.47 39.75 -45.16
N THR A 101 -47.71 41.03 -44.85
CA THR A 101 -47.39 41.61 -43.54
C THR A 101 -47.99 40.80 -42.39
N GLN A 102 -49.20 40.26 -42.56
CA GLN A 102 -49.84 39.43 -41.54
C GLN A 102 -49.12 38.08 -41.37
N ASN A 103 -48.74 37.41 -42.48
CA ASN A 103 -47.99 36.15 -42.41
C ASN A 103 -46.68 36.32 -41.64
N LEU A 104 -45.96 37.42 -41.87
CA LEU A 104 -44.70 37.71 -41.16
C LEU A 104 -44.92 37.97 -39.67
N LYS A 105 -45.94 38.77 -39.30
CA LYS A 105 -46.27 39.03 -37.88
C LYS A 105 -46.73 37.76 -37.15
N ASP A 106 -47.52 36.92 -37.81
CA ASP A 106 -47.95 35.63 -37.29
C ASP A 106 -46.74 34.71 -37.08
N ALA A 107 -45.82 34.63 -38.05
CA ALA A 107 -44.59 33.86 -37.93
C ALA A 107 -43.67 34.37 -36.80
N THR A 108 -43.54 35.69 -36.62
CA THR A 108 -42.83 36.28 -35.48
C THR A 108 -43.46 35.82 -34.16
N THR A 109 -44.78 35.97 -34.02
CA THR A 109 -45.50 35.59 -32.79
C THR A 109 -45.36 34.10 -32.48
N VAL A 110 -45.46 33.25 -33.50
CA VAL A 110 -45.29 31.79 -33.37
C VAL A 110 -43.87 31.45 -32.93
N LEU A 111 -42.84 32.09 -33.51
CA LEU A 111 -41.45 31.84 -33.13
C LEU A 111 -41.14 32.33 -31.70
N GLU A 112 -41.62 33.51 -31.30
CA GLU A 112 -41.51 34.01 -29.93
C GLU A 112 -42.15 33.03 -28.93
N SER A 113 -43.35 32.53 -29.26
CA SER A 113 -44.05 31.53 -28.46
C SER A 113 -43.28 30.22 -28.34
N ALA A 114 -42.67 29.75 -29.44
CA ALA A 114 -41.84 28.55 -29.45
C ALA A 114 -40.58 28.70 -28.57
N ILE A 115 -39.92 29.87 -28.62
CA ILE A 115 -38.76 30.19 -27.76
C ILE A 115 -39.16 30.16 -26.28
N SER A 116 -40.25 30.85 -25.91
CA SER A 116 -40.74 30.84 -24.52
C SER A 116 -41.17 29.45 -24.06
N THR A 117 -41.78 28.67 -24.94
CA THR A 117 -42.18 27.28 -24.66
C THR A 117 -40.95 26.39 -24.40
N ALA A 118 -39.86 26.56 -25.15
CA ALA A 118 -38.62 25.82 -24.95
C ALA A 118 -37.97 26.14 -23.59
N GLU A 119 -37.93 27.43 -23.20
CA GLU A 119 -37.44 27.88 -21.89
C GLU A 119 -38.25 27.28 -20.74
N LYS A 120 -39.58 27.33 -20.85
CA LYS A 120 -40.49 26.73 -19.87
C LYS A 120 -40.30 25.22 -19.78
N ALA A 121 -40.26 24.53 -20.93
CA ALA A 121 -40.09 23.07 -20.96
C ALA A 121 -38.79 22.62 -20.29
N LYS A 122 -37.68 23.35 -20.50
CA LYS A 122 -36.42 23.08 -19.82
C LYS A 122 -36.54 23.28 -18.31
N THR A 123 -37.13 24.39 -17.88
CA THR A 123 -37.32 24.68 -16.44
C THR A 123 -38.18 23.63 -15.75
N ASP A 124 -39.26 23.20 -16.40
CA ASP A 124 -40.15 22.14 -15.91
C ASP A 124 -39.42 20.79 -15.85
N PHE A 125 -38.63 20.46 -16.88
CA PHE A 125 -37.82 19.25 -16.91
C PHE A 125 -36.81 19.24 -15.75
N ASP A 126 -36.06 20.33 -15.57
CA ASP A 126 -35.01 20.42 -14.55
C ASP A 126 -35.57 20.33 -13.14
N THR A 127 -36.71 20.99 -12.91
CA THR A 127 -37.42 20.94 -11.63
C THR A 127 -37.89 19.53 -11.31
N LYS A 128 -38.45 18.83 -12.31
CA LYS A 128 -38.98 17.47 -12.14
C LYS A 128 -37.87 16.42 -12.02
N ASN A 129 -36.72 16.65 -12.62
CA ASN A 129 -35.62 15.69 -12.73
C ASN A 129 -34.32 16.18 -12.09
N SER A 130 -34.39 16.97 -11.02
CA SER A 130 -33.24 17.65 -10.40
C SER A 130 -32.06 16.74 -10.07
N ALA A 131 -32.33 15.54 -9.56
CA ALA A 131 -31.29 14.54 -9.27
C ALA A 131 -30.57 14.04 -10.54
N LEU A 132 -31.32 13.80 -11.62
CA LEU A 132 -30.76 13.42 -12.92
C LEU A 132 -29.88 14.54 -13.47
N VAL A 133 -30.39 15.78 -13.49
CA VAL A 133 -29.66 16.95 -14.00
C VAL A 133 -28.36 17.16 -13.23
N THR A 134 -28.41 17.05 -11.91
CA THR A 134 -27.22 17.18 -11.03
C THR A 134 -26.18 16.09 -11.34
N ALA A 135 -26.62 14.83 -11.45
CA ALA A 135 -25.73 13.71 -11.76
C ALA A 135 -25.12 13.82 -13.18
N TYR A 136 -25.92 14.25 -14.15
CA TYR A 136 -25.50 14.43 -15.54
C TYR A 136 -24.49 15.58 -15.70
N ASN A 137 -24.72 16.71 -15.03
CA ASN A 137 -23.77 17.83 -15.03
C ASN A 137 -22.44 17.45 -14.35
N SER A 138 -22.50 16.70 -13.25
CA SER A 138 -21.30 16.17 -12.58
C SER A 138 -20.52 15.21 -13.48
N LEU A 139 -21.22 14.39 -14.27
CA LEU A 139 -20.61 13.50 -15.27
C LEU A 139 -19.92 14.31 -16.37
N LYS A 140 -20.57 15.34 -16.92
CA LYS A 140 -19.98 16.24 -17.93
C LYS A 140 -18.74 16.95 -17.40
N GLU A 141 -18.74 17.40 -16.15
CA GLU A 141 -17.55 18.00 -15.53
C GLU A 141 -16.40 17.01 -15.44
N SER A 142 -16.69 15.76 -15.07
CA SER A 142 -15.68 14.69 -14.99
C SER A 142 -15.09 14.34 -16.36
N LEU A 143 -15.86 14.45 -17.45
CA LEU A 143 -15.39 14.22 -18.82
C LEU A 143 -14.38 15.28 -19.30
N LYS A 144 -14.42 16.51 -18.77
CA LYS A 144 -13.52 17.61 -19.21
C LYS A 144 -12.05 17.33 -18.96
N VAL A 145 -11.73 16.47 -17.99
CA VAL A 145 -10.34 16.18 -17.58
C VAL A 145 -9.79 14.89 -18.17
N GLU A 146 -10.53 14.20 -19.05
CA GLU A 146 -10.17 12.89 -19.60
C GLU A 146 -8.76 12.86 -20.18
N ASP A 147 -8.45 13.74 -21.14
CA ASP A 147 -7.15 13.73 -21.82
C ASP A 147 -6.00 13.93 -20.83
N THR A 148 -6.18 14.83 -19.85
CA THR A 148 -5.17 15.09 -18.81
C THR A 148 -4.97 13.87 -17.92
N ILE A 149 -6.07 13.20 -17.51
CA ILE A 149 -6.01 12.04 -16.63
C ILE A 149 -5.43 10.83 -17.38
N LEU A 150 -5.85 10.57 -18.61
CA LEU A 150 -5.35 9.44 -19.41
C LEU A 150 -3.88 9.61 -19.80
N ALA A 151 -3.44 10.82 -20.15
CA ALA A 151 -2.02 11.12 -20.38
C ALA A 151 -1.15 10.83 -19.14
N SER A 152 -1.72 10.99 -17.93
CA SER A 152 -0.99 10.73 -16.69
C SER A 152 -0.75 9.25 -16.37
N VAL A 153 -1.36 8.33 -17.13
CA VAL A 153 -1.30 6.87 -16.91
C VAL A 153 -0.88 6.10 -18.16
N GLU A 154 -0.08 6.72 -19.02
CA GLU A 154 0.41 6.10 -20.27
C GLU A 154 1.53 5.07 -20.06
N GLU A 155 2.28 5.19 -18.98
CA GLU A 155 3.36 4.26 -18.65
C GLU A 155 2.83 2.83 -18.44
N ALA A 156 3.62 1.83 -18.84
CA ALA A 156 3.19 0.43 -18.87
C ALA A 156 2.79 -0.14 -17.50
N ASN A 157 3.44 0.32 -16.43
CA ASN A 157 3.12 -0.01 -15.03
C ASN A 157 1.70 0.45 -14.61
N TYR A 158 1.09 1.40 -15.32
CA TYR A 158 -0.26 1.91 -15.05
C TYR A 158 -1.34 1.34 -15.97
N SER A 159 -1.04 0.33 -16.79
CA SER A 159 -1.99 -0.21 -17.79
C SER A 159 -3.36 -0.61 -17.19
N ALA A 160 -3.41 -1.21 -16.00
CA ALA A 160 -4.67 -1.53 -15.35
C ALA A 160 -5.48 -0.30 -14.91
N ILE A 161 -4.79 0.75 -14.46
CA ILE A 161 -5.41 2.03 -14.13
C ILE A 161 -5.97 2.66 -15.40
N LYS A 162 -5.18 2.67 -16.48
CA LYS A 162 -5.58 3.20 -17.79
C LYS A 162 -6.82 2.48 -18.33
N GLU A 163 -6.83 1.15 -18.35
CA GLU A 163 -7.97 0.38 -18.83
C GLU A 163 -9.24 0.64 -18.02
N ASN A 164 -9.14 0.67 -16.69
CA ASN A 164 -10.28 1.00 -15.82
C ASN A 164 -10.82 2.42 -16.11
N LEU A 165 -9.94 3.41 -16.27
CA LEU A 165 -10.33 4.79 -16.60
C LEU A 165 -10.96 4.88 -17.99
N VAL A 166 -10.36 4.27 -19.01
CA VAL A 166 -10.90 4.25 -20.38
C VAL A 166 -12.30 3.62 -20.41
N ALA A 167 -12.51 2.52 -19.68
CA ALA A 167 -13.82 1.89 -19.57
C ALA A 167 -14.86 2.82 -18.91
N LEU A 168 -14.48 3.55 -17.85
CA LEU A 168 -15.37 4.51 -17.17
C LEU A 168 -15.67 5.73 -18.06
N TYR A 169 -14.68 6.31 -18.72
CA TYR A 169 -14.87 7.43 -19.66
C TYR A 169 -15.75 7.03 -20.84
N SER A 170 -15.56 5.83 -21.39
CA SER A 170 -16.39 5.32 -22.50
C SER A 170 -17.85 5.16 -22.09
N GLN A 171 -18.12 4.60 -20.90
CA GLN A 171 -19.48 4.51 -20.35
C GLN A 171 -20.09 5.89 -20.09
N ALA A 172 -19.31 6.82 -19.54
CA ALA A 172 -19.75 8.19 -19.29
C ALA A 172 -20.12 8.92 -20.60
N LYS A 173 -19.30 8.80 -21.65
CA LYS A 173 -19.57 9.38 -22.98
C LYS A 173 -20.84 8.81 -23.60
N ALA A 174 -21.08 7.50 -23.47
CA ALA A 174 -22.30 6.87 -23.97
C ALA A 174 -23.57 7.45 -23.32
N ILE A 175 -23.53 7.72 -22.02
CA ILE A 175 -24.64 8.36 -21.29
C ILE A 175 -24.86 9.80 -21.80
N VAL A 176 -23.81 10.61 -21.88
CA VAL A 176 -23.93 12.01 -22.33
C VAL A 176 -24.42 12.10 -23.78
N LYS A 177 -24.04 11.16 -24.64
CA LYS A 177 -24.54 11.09 -26.03
C LYS A 177 -26.06 10.89 -26.12
N THR A 178 -26.69 10.32 -25.09
CA THR A 178 -28.15 10.10 -25.07
C THR A 178 -28.92 11.40 -24.79
N THR A 179 -28.27 12.42 -24.21
CA THR A 179 -28.89 13.68 -23.75
C THR A 179 -29.91 13.47 -22.60
N LEU A 180 -30.28 14.53 -21.89
CA LEU A 180 -31.27 14.51 -20.81
C LEU A 180 -32.68 14.26 -21.34
N ASP A 181 -33.04 14.86 -22.48
CA ASP A 181 -34.35 14.74 -23.11
C ASP A 181 -34.20 14.30 -24.59
N PRO A 182 -34.01 13.00 -24.85
CA PRO A 182 -33.77 12.49 -26.20
C PRO A 182 -34.98 12.67 -27.13
N ILE A 183 -34.74 12.87 -28.43
CA ILE A 183 -35.80 12.96 -29.46
C ILE A 183 -36.66 11.69 -29.47
N THR A 184 -36.01 10.53 -29.35
CA THR A 184 -36.64 9.20 -29.33
C THR A 184 -36.05 8.35 -28.22
N GLY A 185 -36.88 7.56 -27.56
CA GLY A 185 -36.46 6.68 -26.46
C GLY A 185 -36.79 7.25 -25.08
N ASN A 186 -36.27 6.60 -24.05
CA ASN A 186 -36.57 6.95 -22.66
C ASN A 186 -35.56 7.97 -22.12
N ILE A 187 -36.04 8.87 -21.27
CA ILE A 187 -35.20 9.74 -20.44
C ILE A 187 -34.23 8.87 -19.62
N PRO A 188 -32.93 9.21 -19.57
CA PRO A 188 -31.96 8.48 -18.75
C PRO A 188 -32.40 8.43 -17.29
N GLN A 189 -32.22 7.27 -16.66
CA GLN A 189 -32.55 7.12 -15.24
C GLN A 189 -31.44 7.73 -14.38
N ALA A 190 -31.82 8.54 -13.38
CA ALA A 190 -30.85 9.19 -12.46
C ALA A 190 -29.89 8.16 -11.83
N LYS A 191 -30.41 6.98 -11.46
CA LYS A 191 -29.61 5.89 -10.90
C LYS A 191 -28.53 5.40 -11.86
N SER A 192 -28.88 5.18 -13.13
CA SER A 192 -27.92 4.75 -14.15
C SER A 192 -26.82 5.78 -14.40
N VAL A 193 -27.15 7.08 -14.34
CA VAL A 193 -26.14 8.15 -14.43
C VAL A 193 -25.23 8.16 -13.20
N MET A 194 -25.79 8.02 -12.00
CA MET A 194 -25.03 7.95 -10.75
C MET A 194 -24.09 6.73 -10.68
N ASP A 195 -24.53 5.59 -11.21
CA ASP A 195 -23.75 4.35 -11.23
C ASP A 195 -22.45 4.46 -12.04
N ILE A 196 -22.32 5.49 -12.89
CA ILE A 196 -21.09 5.80 -13.63
C ILE A 196 -20.42 7.08 -13.13
N SER A 197 -21.19 8.13 -12.80
CA SER A 197 -20.62 9.41 -12.38
C SER A 197 -19.84 9.31 -11.07
N GLN A 198 -20.34 8.53 -10.11
CA GLN A 198 -19.66 8.33 -8.83
C GLN A 198 -18.35 7.51 -8.98
N PRO A 199 -18.33 6.34 -9.64
CA PRO A 199 -17.07 5.62 -9.88
C PRO A 199 -16.05 6.44 -10.67
N LEU A 200 -16.46 7.19 -11.71
CA LEU A 200 -15.55 8.02 -12.49
C LEU A 200 -14.95 9.15 -11.65
N ALA A 201 -15.77 9.90 -10.91
CA ALA A 201 -15.28 10.95 -10.02
C ALA A 201 -14.32 10.40 -8.95
N ASN A 202 -14.64 9.23 -8.38
CA ASN A 202 -13.77 8.55 -7.43
C ASN A 202 -12.46 8.10 -8.05
N ALA A 203 -12.48 7.60 -9.30
CA ALA A 203 -11.30 7.18 -10.02
C ALA A 203 -10.36 8.37 -10.31
N ILE A 204 -10.92 9.49 -10.78
CA ILE A 204 -10.18 10.74 -11.00
C ILE A 204 -9.51 11.20 -9.70
N MET A 205 -10.27 11.25 -8.59
CA MET A 205 -9.75 11.67 -7.29
C MET A 205 -8.64 10.75 -6.76
N ARG A 206 -8.77 9.43 -6.96
CA ARG A 206 -7.82 8.42 -6.44
C ARG A 206 -6.65 8.10 -7.37
N ASN A 207 -6.66 8.60 -8.60
CA ASN A 207 -5.67 8.27 -9.62
C ASN A 207 -4.22 8.38 -9.11
N ASN A 208 -3.87 9.47 -8.41
CA ASN A 208 -2.54 9.66 -7.84
C ASN A 208 -2.17 8.61 -6.78
N ALA A 209 -3.13 8.16 -5.97
CA ALA A 209 -2.88 7.11 -4.97
C ALA A 209 -2.73 5.73 -5.62
N TRP A 210 -3.47 5.46 -6.70
CA TRP A 210 -3.32 4.24 -7.50
C TRP A 210 -1.95 4.18 -8.17
N LYS A 211 -1.50 5.28 -8.76
CA LYS A 211 -0.14 5.41 -9.32
C LYS A 211 0.93 5.13 -8.27
N GLN A 212 0.85 5.78 -7.10
CA GLN A 212 1.79 5.54 -6.01
C GLN A 212 1.84 4.07 -5.56
N ASN A 213 0.69 3.39 -5.52
CA ASN A 213 0.65 1.96 -5.21
C ASN A 213 1.36 1.13 -6.29
N ALA A 214 1.08 1.39 -7.57
CA ALA A 214 1.74 0.72 -8.69
C ALA A 214 3.26 0.96 -8.68
N ASP A 215 3.69 2.20 -8.45
CA ASP A 215 5.11 2.57 -8.36
C ASP A 215 5.81 1.88 -7.19
N ASN A 216 5.16 1.81 -6.03
CA ASN A 216 5.68 1.12 -4.86
C ASN A 216 5.82 -0.39 -5.11
N LEU A 217 4.89 -1.01 -5.82
CA LEU A 217 4.95 -2.43 -6.16
C LEU A 217 6.07 -2.73 -7.17
N VAL A 218 6.31 -1.84 -8.14
CA VAL A 218 7.38 -2.00 -9.14
C VAL A 218 8.75 -1.77 -8.51
N ASN A 219 8.89 -0.73 -7.69
CA ASN A 219 10.20 -0.28 -7.16
C ASN A 219 10.50 -0.79 -5.75
N SER A 220 9.56 -1.48 -5.11
CA SER A 220 9.66 -1.96 -3.73
C SER A 220 8.62 -3.08 -3.50
N PHE A 221 7.96 -3.08 -2.34
CA PHE A 221 6.94 -4.03 -1.95
C PHE A 221 5.88 -3.40 -1.03
N ILE A 222 4.78 -4.12 -0.85
CA ILE A 222 3.77 -3.88 0.19
C ILE A 222 3.95 -4.95 1.26
N LYS A 223 4.18 -4.52 2.51
CA LYS A 223 4.22 -5.41 3.68
C LYS A 223 2.82 -5.64 4.23
N GLN A 224 2.54 -6.89 4.55
CA GLN A 224 1.29 -7.37 5.15
C GLN A 224 1.64 -8.11 6.44
N THR A 225 1.57 -7.38 7.55
CA THR A 225 1.79 -7.95 8.88
C THR A 225 0.68 -8.94 9.21
N LEU A 226 1.03 -10.07 9.85
CA LEU A 226 0.03 -11.04 10.25
C LEU A 226 -0.87 -10.51 11.37
N VAL A 227 -2.17 -10.84 11.28
CA VAL A 227 -3.15 -10.49 12.30
C VAL A 227 -3.93 -11.73 12.72
N LYS A 228 -3.97 -12.02 14.02
CA LYS A 228 -4.67 -13.18 14.60
C LYS A 228 -6.12 -13.31 14.12
N LYS A 229 -6.83 -12.19 13.93
CA LYS A 229 -8.24 -12.18 13.51
C LYS A 229 -8.48 -12.76 12.10
N ASP A 230 -7.44 -12.74 11.25
CA ASP A 230 -7.50 -13.22 9.87
C ASP A 230 -7.15 -14.73 9.79
N LEU A 231 -6.79 -15.34 10.92
CA LEU A 231 -6.66 -16.78 11.12
C LEU A 231 -7.98 -17.35 11.66
N THR A 232 -8.59 -18.27 10.92
CA THR A 232 -9.91 -18.83 11.25
C THR A 232 -9.92 -20.35 11.14
N GLY A 233 -10.89 -21.02 11.79
CA GLY A 233 -11.07 -22.48 11.68
C GLY A 233 -9.98 -23.34 12.33
N VAL A 234 -9.06 -22.72 13.08
CA VAL A 234 -7.97 -23.42 13.78
C VAL A 234 -8.47 -24.11 15.05
N SER A 235 -7.99 -25.33 15.30
CA SER A 235 -8.32 -26.11 16.50
C SER A 235 -7.48 -25.74 17.73
N GLN A 236 -6.30 -25.17 17.51
CA GLN A 236 -5.37 -24.74 18.56
C GLN A 236 -5.65 -23.28 18.97
N THR A 237 -6.45 -23.10 20.02
CA THR A 237 -7.01 -21.80 20.42
C THR A 237 -6.31 -21.15 21.62
N ALA A 238 -5.35 -21.82 22.27
CA ALA A 238 -4.66 -21.25 23.40
C ALA A 238 -3.88 -19.98 23.00
N GLU A 239 -3.70 -19.07 23.96
CA GLU A 239 -2.78 -17.95 23.78
C GLU A 239 -1.33 -18.43 23.78
N GLN A 240 -0.44 -17.68 23.14
CA GLN A 240 1.00 -17.95 23.25
C GLN A 240 1.43 -17.97 24.73
N PRO A 241 2.41 -18.80 25.13
CA PRO A 241 2.87 -18.84 26.51
C PRO A 241 3.33 -17.45 26.98
N GLY A 242 2.83 -17.01 28.14
CA GLY A 242 3.10 -15.65 28.64
C GLY A 242 4.59 -15.40 28.86
N ASN A 243 5.35 -16.43 29.22
CA ASN A 243 6.79 -16.30 29.41
C ASN A 243 7.60 -16.25 28.09
N TYR A 244 7.01 -16.20 26.90
CA TYR A 244 7.76 -16.26 25.63
C TYR A 244 8.02 -14.88 25.04
N SER A 245 9.28 -14.46 25.01
CA SER A 245 9.67 -13.27 24.26
C SER A 245 9.81 -13.55 22.77
N PHE A 246 10.48 -14.64 22.42
CA PHE A 246 10.66 -15.06 21.04
C PHE A 246 9.55 -16.00 20.59
N VAL A 247 9.27 -15.93 19.29
CA VAL A 247 8.17 -16.66 18.65
C VAL A 247 8.64 -17.53 17.50
N GLY A 248 9.96 -17.65 17.31
CA GLY A 248 10.57 -18.64 16.44
C GLY A 248 11.71 -19.31 17.20
N TYR A 249 11.75 -20.64 17.17
CA TYR A 249 12.76 -21.42 17.90
C TYR A 249 13.54 -22.32 16.94
N SER A 250 14.85 -22.50 17.13
CA SER A 250 15.70 -23.35 16.28
C SER A 250 15.75 -24.82 16.76
N VAL A 251 14.81 -25.21 17.61
CA VAL A 251 14.63 -26.56 18.15
C VAL A 251 13.14 -26.89 18.13
N ASP A 252 12.81 -28.18 18.27
CA ASP A 252 11.42 -28.65 18.29
C ASP A 252 10.64 -27.98 19.43
N VAL A 253 9.44 -27.50 19.11
CA VAL A 253 8.47 -26.99 20.10
C VAL A 253 7.41 -28.03 20.33
N ASP A 254 7.40 -28.64 21.51
CA ASP A 254 6.46 -29.69 21.83
C ASP A 254 5.11 -29.15 22.31
N ASN A 255 4.04 -29.86 21.94
CA ASN A 255 2.68 -29.61 22.40
C ASN A 255 2.24 -28.14 22.23
N ALA A 256 2.64 -27.51 21.12
CA ALA A 256 2.10 -26.21 20.74
C ALA A 256 0.58 -26.34 20.54
N ASN A 257 -0.17 -25.68 21.41
CA ASN A 257 -1.65 -25.64 21.40
C ASN A 257 -2.18 -24.24 21.08
N TRP A 258 -1.30 -23.36 20.59
CA TRP A 258 -1.61 -22.03 20.08
C TRP A 258 -1.32 -21.99 18.58
N SER A 259 -2.15 -21.29 17.81
CA SER A 259 -1.95 -21.17 16.35
C SER A 259 -1.26 -19.87 15.93
N PHE A 260 -1.12 -18.90 16.83
CA PHE A 260 -0.57 -17.58 16.51
C PHE A 260 0.32 -17.09 17.65
N ALA A 261 1.46 -16.52 17.30
CA ALA A 261 2.37 -15.92 18.28
C ALA A 261 2.98 -14.62 17.73
N LYS A 262 3.20 -13.64 18.61
CA LYS A 262 3.85 -12.36 18.32
C LYS A 262 4.93 -12.05 19.36
N ARG A 263 6.10 -11.59 18.90
CA ARG A 263 7.25 -11.26 19.75
C ARG A 263 6.82 -10.31 20.88
N GLN A 264 7.23 -10.64 22.11
CA GLN A 264 6.97 -9.83 23.29
C GLN A 264 8.25 -9.18 23.78
N VAL A 265 8.13 -7.91 24.20
CA VAL A 265 9.22 -7.12 24.77
C VAL A 265 8.95 -6.94 26.26
N TRP A 266 10.00 -7.07 27.05
CA TRP A 266 9.91 -7.08 28.50
C TRP A 266 10.42 -5.75 29.07
N SER A 267 9.72 -5.16 30.03
CA SER A 267 10.19 -3.95 30.74
C SER A 267 11.05 -4.28 31.95
N SER A 268 10.85 -5.45 32.52
CA SER A 268 11.63 -5.98 33.64
C SER A 268 11.80 -7.49 33.45
N LEU A 269 12.39 -8.18 34.42
CA LEU A 269 12.44 -9.64 34.37
C LEU A 269 11.06 -10.27 34.45
N VAL A 270 10.03 -9.62 35.02
CA VAL A 270 8.71 -10.22 35.24
C VAL A 270 7.58 -9.53 34.48
N ASP A 271 7.79 -8.27 34.06
CA ASP A 271 6.75 -7.48 33.42
C ASP A 271 6.92 -7.44 31.89
N HIS A 272 5.81 -7.70 31.19
CA HIS A 272 5.73 -7.45 29.76
C HIS A 272 5.29 -6.02 29.47
N LEU A 273 5.83 -5.48 28.38
CA LEU A 273 5.24 -4.31 27.78
C LEU A 273 3.97 -4.74 27.04
N ALA A 274 2.82 -4.29 27.55
CA ALA A 274 1.62 -4.22 26.74
C ALA A 274 1.90 -3.32 25.50
N PRO A 275 1.20 -3.52 24.38
CA PRO A 275 1.11 -2.47 23.37
C PRO A 275 0.74 -1.17 24.09
N ALA A 276 1.53 -0.09 23.91
CA ALA A 276 1.27 1.17 24.61
C ALA A 276 -0.19 1.57 24.42
N VAL A 277 -0.94 1.83 25.48
CA VAL A 277 -2.29 2.40 25.31
C VAL A 277 -2.08 3.78 24.69
N ALA A 278 -2.77 4.09 23.60
CA ALA A 278 -2.65 5.44 23.03
C ALA A 278 -3.19 6.43 24.08
N ASP A 279 -2.41 7.46 24.42
CA ASP A 279 -2.87 8.59 25.24
C ASP A 279 -3.96 9.43 24.51
N ASP A 280 -4.29 9.07 23.27
CA ASP A 280 -5.21 9.75 22.36
C ASP A 280 -6.00 8.69 21.57
N GLU A 281 -7.32 8.62 21.78
CA GLU A 281 -8.24 7.64 21.17
C GLU A 281 -8.20 7.63 19.62
N ASN A 282 -7.62 8.65 18.99
CA ASN A 282 -7.54 8.79 17.53
C ASN A 282 -6.20 8.40 16.91
N LYS A 283 -5.21 7.93 17.68
CA LYS A 283 -3.93 7.44 17.12
C LYS A 283 -3.82 5.92 17.26
N PRO A 284 -3.73 5.16 16.15
CA PRO A 284 -3.46 3.74 16.24
C PRO A 284 -2.09 3.51 16.89
N VAL A 285 -2.07 2.74 17.98
CA VAL A 285 -0.85 2.31 18.66
C VAL A 285 0.01 1.53 17.67
N THR A 286 1.20 2.03 17.39
CA THR A 286 2.17 1.25 16.60
C THR A 286 2.88 0.28 17.54
N PRO A 287 2.77 -1.05 17.33
CA PRO A 287 3.44 -2.01 18.19
C PRO A 287 4.97 -1.88 18.08
N LEU A 288 5.70 -2.17 19.16
CA LEU A 288 7.17 -2.11 19.19
C LEU A 288 7.84 -3.02 18.15
N THR A 289 7.17 -4.14 17.83
CA THR A 289 7.58 -5.10 16.83
C THR A 289 6.33 -5.73 16.19
N ASP A 290 6.48 -6.17 14.95
CA ASP A 290 5.44 -6.83 14.17
C ASP A 290 5.82 -8.27 13.77
N VAL A 291 6.92 -8.78 14.33
CA VAL A 291 7.36 -10.17 14.12
C VAL A 291 6.37 -11.13 14.75
N SER A 292 5.73 -11.93 13.92
CA SER A 292 4.68 -12.85 14.29
C SER A 292 4.68 -14.08 13.41
N TRP A 293 4.15 -15.18 13.92
CA TRP A 293 4.07 -16.46 13.21
C TRP A 293 2.68 -17.04 13.36
N ILE A 294 2.15 -17.56 12.26
CA ILE A 294 1.14 -18.62 12.32
C ILE A 294 1.90 -19.90 12.61
N TYR A 295 1.65 -20.49 13.78
CA TYR A 295 2.29 -21.73 14.24
C TYR A 295 1.63 -22.98 13.64
N SER A 296 0.34 -22.88 13.34
CA SER A 296 -0.46 -24.01 12.90
C SER A 296 -1.63 -23.52 12.06
N LEU A 297 -1.89 -24.26 10.98
CA LEU A 297 -3.14 -24.23 10.22
C LEU A 297 -3.83 -25.59 10.35
N ALA A 298 -3.90 -26.12 11.58
CA ALA A 298 -4.57 -27.38 11.87
C ALA A 298 -6.04 -27.15 12.27
N GLY A 299 -6.94 -27.94 11.66
CA GLY A 299 -8.39 -27.89 11.86
C GLY A 299 -9.12 -28.06 10.52
N ASP A 300 -10.34 -28.59 10.54
CA ASP A 300 -11.09 -29.00 9.33
C ASP A 300 -11.33 -27.85 8.33
N ASN A 301 -11.28 -26.60 8.79
CA ASN A 301 -11.43 -25.40 7.98
C ASN A 301 -10.38 -24.34 8.31
N ALA A 302 -9.22 -24.77 8.81
CA ALA A 302 -8.16 -23.86 9.23
C ALA A 302 -7.59 -23.09 8.04
N LYS A 303 -7.60 -21.76 8.13
CA LYS A 303 -7.14 -20.88 7.07
C LYS A 303 -6.62 -19.54 7.55
N TYR A 304 -5.74 -18.95 6.76
CA TYR A 304 -5.32 -17.56 6.92
C TYR A 304 -5.67 -16.74 5.68
N THR A 305 -6.39 -15.63 5.87
CA THR A 305 -6.86 -14.78 4.77
C THR A 305 -6.04 -13.50 4.69
N LEU A 306 -5.40 -13.26 3.54
CA LEU A 306 -4.71 -12.03 3.21
C LEU A 306 -5.53 -11.21 2.21
N ASN A 307 -5.74 -9.92 2.50
CA ASN A 307 -6.36 -8.99 1.56
C ASN A 307 -5.38 -7.88 1.18
N PHE A 308 -5.28 -7.55 -0.10
CA PHE A 308 -4.41 -6.48 -0.56
C PHE A 308 -5.00 -5.73 -1.76
N ARG A 309 -4.50 -4.50 -1.95
CA ARG A 309 -4.82 -3.69 -3.12
C ARG A 309 -3.74 -3.77 -4.18
N TYR A 310 -4.15 -3.94 -5.44
CA TYR A 310 -3.26 -4.03 -6.58
C TYR A 310 -3.74 -3.11 -7.72
N PHE A 311 -2.87 -2.20 -8.15
CA PHE A 311 -3.10 -1.28 -9.28
C PHE A 311 -1.99 -1.34 -10.33
N GLY A 312 -1.09 -2.34 -10.25
CA GLY A 312 -0.02 -2.55 -11.23
C GLY A 312 -0.53 -3.00 -12.59
N ALA A 313 0.38 -3.25 -13.53
CA ALA A 313 0.02 -3.55 -14.91
C ALA A 313 -0.89 -4.80 -15.05
N GLN A 314 -1.85 -4.74 -15.98
CA GLN A 314 -2.63 -5.94 -16.31
C GLN A 314 -1.69 -6.99 -16.92
N GLN A 315 -1.94 -8.25 -16.58
CA GLN A 315 -1.12 -9.42 -16.98
C GLN A 315 0.28 -9.50 -16.38
N GLN A 316 0.66 -8.59 -15.47
CA GLN A 316 1.85 -8.82 -14.65
C GLN A 316 1.53 -9.73 -13.47
N THR A 317 2.30 -10.80 -13.39
CA THR A 317 2.48 -11.61 -12.18
C THR A 317 2.97 -10.72 -11.04
N ALA A 318 2.30 -10.76 -9.89
CA ALA A 318 2.91 -10.27 -8.65
C ALA A 318 3.63 -11.43 -7.95
N TYR A 319 4.60 -11.11 -7.11
CA TYR A 319 5.35 -12.07 -6.32
C TYR A 319 5.02 -11.86 -4.85
N LEU A 320 4.60 -12.94 -4.20
CA LEU A 320 4.34 -13.02 -2.77
C LEU A 320 5.49 -13.73 -2.08
N TYR A 321 6.11 -13.04 -1.13
CA TYR A 321 7.19 -13.56 -0.29
C TYR A 321 6.75 -13.65 1.17
N PHE A 322 7.22 -14.67 1.88
CA PHE A 322 7.04 -14.78 3.33
C PHE A 322 8.09 -15.73 3.94
N PRO A 323 8.52 -15.50 5.20
CA PRO A 323 9.39 -16.44 5.87
C PRO A 323 8.61 -17.67 6.30
N TYR A 324 9.25 -18.83 6.26
CA TYR A 324 8.68 -20.10 6.70
C TYR A 324 9.73 -21.04 7.29
N LYS A 325 9.29 -21.90 8.22
CA LYS A 325 10.11 -22.94 8.87
C LYS A 325 9.25 -23.99 9.57
N LEU A 326 9.82 -25.11 10.01
CA LEU A 326 9.08 -26.17 10.74
C LEU A 326 9.01 -25.91 12.25
N VAL A 327 7.89 -26.27 12.85
CA VAL A 327 7.75 -26.32 14.33
C VAL A 327 8.52 -27.53 14.89
N LYS A 328 8.43 -28.68 14.21
CA LYS A 328 9.04 -29.95 14.62
C LYS A 328 9.76 -30.65 13.48
N THR A 329 10.86 -31.31 13.81
CA THR A 329 11.70 -32.01 12.83
C THR A 329 10.98 -33.20 12.19
N GLY A 330 10.13 -33.88 12.98
CA GLY A 330 9.34 -35.04 12.53
C GLY A 330 8.32 -34.73 11.42
N ASP A 331 7.94 -33.47 11.22
CA ASP A 331 6.92 -33.07 10.23
C ASP A 331 7.51 -32.84 8.82
N SER A 332 8.83 -32.97 8.66
CA SER A 332 9.55 -32.63 7.42
C SER A 332 9.08 -33.40 6.19
N SER A 333 8.68 -34.67 6.34
CA SER A 333 8.15 -35.49 5.24
C SER A 333 6.65 -35.27 4.97
N THR A 334 5.94 -34.59 5.87
CA THR A 334 4.49 -34.37 5.80
C THR A 334 4.13 -32.91 5.61
N VAL A 335 5.10 -32.05 5.34
CA VAL A 335 4.84 -30.61 5.13
C VAL A 335 4.00 -30.37 3.87
N GLY A 336 3.06 -29.44 3.96
CA GLY A 336 2.25 -29.02 2.83
C GLY A 336 1.57 -27.68 3.10
N LEU A 337 1.51 -26.86 2.06
CA LEU A 337 0.80 -25.58 2.09
C LEU A 337 0.17 -25.37 0.71
N GLN A 338 -0.99 -24.75 0.68
CA GLN A 338 -1.66 -24.37 -0.55
C GLN A 338 -2.31 -23.00 -0.39
N TYR A 339 -2.62 -22.35 -1.50
CA TYR A 339 -3.33 -21.08 -1.50
C TYR A 339 -4.39 -21.02 -2.59
N SER A 340 -5.49 -20.32 -2.36
CA SER A 340 -6.40 -19.89 -3.40
C SER A 340 -6.31 -18.37 -3.58
N LEU A 341 -6.39 -17.91 -4.82
CA LEU A 341 -6.43 -16.49 -5.15
C LEU A 341 -7.82 -16.12 -5.65
N ASN A 342 -8.42 -15.10 -5.05
CA ASN A 342 -9.69 -14.51 -5.45
C ASN A 342 -10.86 -15.50 -5.53
N GLY A 343 -10.84 -16.55 -4.69
CA GLY A 343 -11.84 -17.62 -4.67
C GLY A 343 -11.69 -18.64 -5.80
N GLY A 344 -10.56 -18.65 -6.51
CA GLY A 344 -10.23 -19.69 -7.48
C GLY A 344 -9.79 -21.00 -6.84
N GLU A 345 -9.41 -21.96 -7.69
CA GLU A 345 -8.91 -23.27 -7.26
C GLU A 345 -7.66 -23.16 -6.37
N ALA A 346 -7.54 -24.07 -5.40
CA ALA A 346 -6.38 -24.14 -4.54
C ALA A 346 -5.14 -24.62 -5.32
N GLN A 347 -4.04 -23.89 -5.17
CA GLN A 347 -2.75 -24.19 -5.76
C GLN A 347 -1.77 -24.61 -4.68
N GLN A 348 -1.12 -25.75 -4.88
CA GLN A 348 -0.11 -26.25 -3.94
C GLN A 348 1.18 -25.43 -4.03
N ILE A 349 1.73 -25.09 -2.87
CA ILE A 349 3.06 -24.50 -2.75
C ILE A 349 4.05 -25.66 -2.67
N SER A 350 4.87 -25.79 -3.70
CA SER A 350 5.84 -26.89 -3.81
C SER A 350 7.09 -26.58 -2.99
N PHE A 351 7.51 -27.58 -2.21
CA PHE A 351 8.78 -27.58 -1.50
C PHE A 351 9.68 -28.66 -2.12
N ALA A 352 10.98 -28.37 -2.25
CA ALA A 352 11.96 -29.35 -2.71
C ALA A 352 11.95 -30.57 -1.78
N GLU A 353 12.16 -31.76 -2.34
CA GLU A 353 12.37 -32.97 -1.54
C GLU A 353 13.73 -32.85 -0.82
N SER A 354 13.81 -33.31 0.44
CA SER A 354 15.05 -33.22 1.22
C SER A 354 16.13 -34.14 0.65
N SER A 355 16.84 -33.69 -0.38
CA SER A 355 18.09 -34.29 -0.78
C SER A 355 19.18 -33.72 0.13
N GLY A 356 19.81 -34.59 0.91
CA GLY A 356 21.03 -34.23 1.64
C GLY A 356 22.06 -33.69 0.64
N ALA A 357 22.54 -32.48 0.90
CA ALA A 357 23.46 -31.65 0.09
C ALA A 357 22.79 -30.52 -0.72
N GLY A 358 22.74 -29.34 -0.09
CA GLY A 358 23.03 -28.05 -0.74
C GLY A 358 22.18 -27.64 -1.95
N ALA A 359 20.89 -27.37 -1.75
CA ALA A 359 20.22 -26.38 -2.59
C ALA A 359 20.71 -24.99 -2.12
N SER A 360 21.62 -24.38 -2.88
CA SER A 360 22.02 -22.98 -2.69
C SER A 360 20.89 -22.07 -3.16
N ASP A 361 20.44 -21.14 -2.30
CA ASP A 361 19.46 -20.08 -2.62
C ASP A 361 20.03 -19.00 -3.58
N ASP A 362 21.01 -19.35 -4.41
CA ASP A 362 21.60 -18.48 -5.42
C ASP A 362 21.89 -19.27 -6.69
N SER A 363 21.12 -19.00 -7.75
CA SER A 363 21.51 -19.21 -9.14
C SER A 363 20.55 -18.41 -10.03
N GLY A 364 20.94 -17.16 -10.29
CA GLY A 364 20.41 -16.42 -11.44
C GLY A 364 20.87 -17.11 -12.73
N GLY A 365 19.93 -17.60 -13.52
CA GLY A 365 20.17 -18.16 -14.85
C GLY A 365 18.85 -18.39 -15.57
N GLU A 366 18.52 -17.50 -16.52
CA GLU A 366 17.35 -17.59 -17.38
C GLU A 366 17.54 -18.70 -18.44
N SER A 367 16.52 -19.56 -18.62
CA SER A 367 16.11 -20.09 -19.94
C SER A 367 14.77 -20.81 -19.84
N GLN A 368 13.88 -20.55 -20.79
CA GLN A 368 12.55 -21.16 -20.91
C GLN A 368 12.59 -22.66 -21.22
N ALA A 369 11.75 -23.44 -20.53
CA ALA A 369 10.91 -24.56 -21.00
C ALA A 369 10.71 -25.65 -19.91
N MET A 370 9.46 -25.79 -19.42
CA MET A 370 8.92 -26.77 -18.45
C MET A 370 9.55 -26.74 -17.02
N PRO A 371 8.79 -27.05 -15.94
CA PRO A 371 9.18 -26.68 -14.58
C PRO A 371 10.31 -27.58 -14.08
N SER A 372 11.55 -27.13 -14.29
CA SER A 372 12.72 -27.66 -13.61
C SER A 372 12.70 -27.24 -12.14
N SER A 373 13.49 -27.91 -11.31
CA SER A 373 13.69 -27.68 -9.87
C SER A 373 13.92 -26.22 -9.43
N ALA A 374 14.10 -25.28 -10.35
CA ALA A 374 14.28 -23.84 -10.12
C ALA A 374 13.05 -23.09 -9.57
N HIS A 375 11.87 -23.71 -9.53
CA HIS A 375 10.64 -23.08 -9.02
C HIS A 375 10.14 -23.63 -7.67
N MET A 376 10.88 -24.56 -7.05
CA MET A 376 10.49 -25.10 -5.74
C MET A 376 11.07 -24.28 -4.60
N ASN A 377 10.27 -24.07 -3.56
CA ASN A 377 10.77 -23.49 -2.31
C ASN A 377 11.64 -24.54 -1.60
N SER A 378 12.71 -24.15 -0.92
CA SER A 378 13.58 -25.09 -0.20
C SER A 378 12.81 -25.90 0.85
N THR A 379 13.22 -27.13 1.17
CA THR A 379 12.56 -27.89 2.23
C THR A 379 12.65 -27.12 3.55
N PRO A 380 11.54 -26.87 4.27
CA PRO A 380 11.61 -26.19 5.55
C PRO A 380 12.31 -27.06 6.59
N THR A 381 13.09 -26.44 7.47
CA THR A 381 13.74 -27.10 8.60
C THR A 381 13.34 -26.41 9.91
N VAL A 382 13.69 -27.02 11.04
CA VAL A 382 13.49 -26.41 12.35
C VAL A 382 14.57 -25.38 12.66
N ASP A 383 15.81 -25.62 12.26
CA ASP A 383 16.95 -24.79 12.65
C ASP A 383 17.09 -23.50 11.83
N ASP A 384 16.36 -23.36 10.73
CA ASP A 384 16.58 -22.30 9.73
C ASP A 384 15.26 -21.66 9.28
N ILE A 385 15.30 -20.37 8.95
CA ILE A 385 14.20 -19.63 8.36
C ILE A 385 14.46 -19.52 6.87
N LYS A 386 13.56 -20.09 6.07
CA LYS A 386 13.57 -19.96 4.62
C LYS A 386 12.61 -18.87 4.18
N VAL A 387 12.74 -18.39 2.95
CA VAL A 387 11.83 -17.39 2.38
C VAL A 387 11.14 -17.96 1.15
N ALA A 388 9.82 -18.05 1.20
CA ALA A 388 9.03 -18.55 0.08
C ALA A 388 8.89 -17.45 -0.96
N LYS A 389 8.73 -17.85 -2.22
CA LYS A 389 8.36 -16.97 -3.33
C LYS A 389 7.28 -17.64 -4.16
N ILE A 390 6.16 -16.95 -4.32
CA ILE A 390 5.00 -17.44 -5.10
C ILE A 390 4.65 -16.42 -6.17
N ALA A 391 4.48 -16.88 -7.40
CA ALA A 391 3.92 -16.10 -8.49
C ALA A 391 2.39 -16.08 -8.40
N LEU A 392 1.80 -14.90 -8.30
CA LEU A 392 0.36 -14.66 -8.30
C LEU A 392 -0.06 -14.11 -9.68
N SER A 393 -0.74 -14.95 -10.47
CA SER A 393 -1.37 -14.57 -11.74
C SER A 393 -2.87 -14.29 -11.56
N ASN A 394 -3.52 -13.59 -12.50
CA ASN A 394 -4.96 -13.29 -12.48
C ASN A 394 -5.39 -12.35 -11.33
N LEU A 395 -4.58 -11.33 -11.05
CA LEU A 395 -4.90 -10.28 -10.10
C LEU A 395 -6.03 -9.39 -10.63
N LYS A 396 -6.99 -9.07 -9.77
CA LYS A 396 -8.07 -8.13 -10.03
C LYS A 396 -7.58 -6.71 -9.80
N PHE A 397 -8.09 -5.76 -10.59
CA PHE A 397 -7.91 -4.34 -10.29
C PHE A 397 -8.50 -4.02 -8.91
N ASN A 398 -7.78 -3.22 -8.12
CA ASN A 398 -8.14 -2.88 -6.75
C ASN A 398 -8.04 -4.09 -5.80
N SER A 399 -9.10 -4.82 -5.50
CA SER A 399 -9.12 -5.75 -4.35
C SER A 399 -8.74 -7.18 -4.73
N ASN A 400 -7.81 -7.77 -3.99
CA ASN A 400 -7.40 -9.17 -4.11
C ASN A 400 -7.39 -9.86 -2.75
N THR A 401 -7.69 -11.17 -2.76
CA THR A 401 -7.70 -12.01 -1.56
C THR A 401 -6.91 -13.29 -1.82
N VAL A 402 -5.97 -13.62 -0.93
CA VAL A 402 -5.26 -14.90 -0.91
C VAL A 402 -5.67 -15.65 0.35
N GLU A 403 -6.12 -16.89 0.21
CA GLU A 403 -6.48 -17.76 1.33
C GLU A 403 -5.48 -18.91 1.41
N PHE A 404 -4.71 -18.99 2.50
CA PHE A 404 -3.80 -20.09 2.78
C PHE A 404 -4.51 -21.19 3.56
N SER A 405 -4.26 -22.43 3.16
CA SER A 405 -4.77 -23.64 3.83
C SER A 405 -3.77 -24.79 3.70
N VAL A 406 -4.10 -25.94 4.30
CA VAL A 406 -3.24 -27.13 4.31
C VAL A 406 -3.91 -28.24 3.51
N PRO A 407 -3.20 -28.90 2.58
CA PRO A 407 -3.72 -30.10 1.92
C PRO A 407 -4.06 -31.21 2.94
N SER A 408 -5.04 -32.06 2.62
CA SER A 408 -5.42 -33.17 3.50
C SER A 408 -4.24 -34.09 3.81
N GLY A 409 -4.08 -34.48 5.08
CA GLY A 409 -2.99 -35.34 5.56
C GLY A 409 -1.61 -34.66 5.62
N LYS A 410 -1.53 -33.33 5.47
CA LYS A 410 -0.29 -32.55 5.57
C LYS A 410 -0.27 -31.67 6.81
N VAL A 411 0.92 -31.13 7.12
CA VAL A 411 1.16 -30.17 8.20
C VAL A 411 1.68 -28.86 7.60
N ALA A 412 1.13 -27.72 8.02
CA ALA A 412 1.66 -26.43 7.59
C ALA A 412 3.05 -26.17 8.20
N PRO A 413 3.98 -25.55 7.44
CA PRO A 413 5.10 -24.87 8.09
C PRO A 413 4.57 -23.67 8.89
N MET A 414 5.39 -23.16 9.81
CA MET A 414 5.16 -21.82 10.34
C MET A 414 5.28 -20.81 9.22
N ILE A 415 4.40 -19.80 9.21
CA ILE A 415 4.37 -18.73 8.21
C ILE A 415 4.42 -17.38 8.90
N GLY A 416 5.29 -16.48 8.45
CA GLY A 416 5.41 -15.12 8.98
C GLY A 416 4.78 -14.07 8.08
N ASN A 417 5.15 -12.81 8.32
CA ASN A 417 4.65 -11.64 7.58
C ASN A 417 4.85 -11.79 6.06
N MET A 418 3.92 -11.22 5.31
CA MET A 418 3.80 -11.40 3.88
C MET A 418 4.22 -10.12 3.14
N TYR A 419 4.83 -10.28 1.96
CA TYR A 419 5.42 -9.19 1.19
C TYR A 419 5.04 -9.34 -0.28
N ILE A 420 4.43 -8.31 -0.88
CA ILE A 420 3.95 -8.34 -2.26
C ILE A 420 4.72 -7.34 -3.09
N THR A 421 5.27 -7.76 -4.22
CA THR A 421 5.92 -6.89 -5.22
C THR A 421 5.44 -7.26 -6.62
N SER A 422 5.42 -6.33 -7.57
CA SER A 422 5.11 -6.63 -8.98
C SER A 422 6.37 -6.81 -9.83
N SER A 423 7.54 -6.89 -9.20
CA SER A 423 8.83 -6.93 -9.87
C SER A 423 9.71 -8.01 -9.27
N ASP A 424 10.29 -8.84 -10.14
CA ASP A 424 11.20 -9.91 -9.74
C ASP A 424 12.68 -9.48 -9.69
N LYS A 425 12.91 -8.16 -9.66
CA LYS A 425 14.25 -7.61 -9.61
C LYS A 425 14.93 -7.95 -8.29
N VAL A 426 16.24 -8.25 -8.36
CA VAL A 426 17.07 -8.57 -7.19
C VAL A 426 17.02 -7.45 -6.15
N GLU A 427 16.94 -6.18 -6.57
CA GLU A 427 16.86 -5.05 -5.64
C GLU A 427 15.60 -5.08 -4.77
N ASN A 428 14.46 -5.57 -5.30
CA ASN A 428 13.24 -5.71 -4.51
C ASN A 428 13.33 -6.91 -3.58
N LYS A 429 13.91 -8.03 -4.04
CA LYS A 429 14.21 -9.19 -3.19
C LYS A 429 15.07 -8.77 -1.99
N ASP A 430 16.14 -8.01 -2.23
CA ASP A 430 17.03 -7.54 -1.18
C ASP A 430 16.29 -6.62 -0.19
N LYS A 431 15.46 -5.69 -0.68
CA LYS A 431 14.62 -4.84 0.20
C LYS A 431 13.65 -5.66 1.05
N ILE A 432 13.02 -6.69 0.47
CA ILE A 432 12.10 -7.59 1.19
C ILE A 432 12.85 -8.36 2.28
N TYR A 433 14.00 -8.96 1.94
CA TYR A 433 14.82 -9.71 2.89
C TYR A 433 15.32 -8.80 4.00
N SER A 434 15.70 -7.57 3.66
CA SER A 434 16.16 -6.61 4.64
C SER A 434 15.05 -6.20 5.61
N ASP A 435 13.83 -5.91 5.15
CA ASP A 435 12.72 -5.64 6.07
C ASP A 435 12.37 -6.88 6.93
N MET A 436 12.29 -8.05 6.31
CA MET A 436 11.96 -9.31 6.98
C MET A 436 12.93 -9.63 8.12
N PHE A 437 14.23 -9.47 7.88
CA PHE A 437 15.25 -9.80 8.86
C PHE A 437 15.78 -8.58 9.63
N GLY A 438 15.10 -7.42 9.53
CA GLY A 438 15.44 -6.21 10.27
C GLY A 438 16.78 -5.58 9.86
N ASN A 439 17.26 -5.83 8.65
CA ASN A 439 18.50 -5.26 8.14
C ASN A 439 18.25 -3.84 7.61
N THR A 440 19.16 -2.93 7.91
CA THR A 440 19.17 -1.55 7.43
C THR A 440 20.54 -1.19 6.90
N TYR A 441 20.59 -0.35 5.86
CA TYR A 441 21.83 0.11 5.24
C TYR A 441 21.92 1.63 5.36
N ASN A 442 23.07 2.14 5.78
CA ASN A 442 23.34 3.57 5.68
C ASN A 442 24.11 3.86 4.38
N LYS A 443 23.37 3.89 3.27
CA LYS A 443 23.95 4.06 1.92
C LYS A 443 24.72 5.37 1.73
N GLU A 444 24.48 6.39 2.57
CA GLU A 444 25.11 7.70 2.43
C GLU A 444 26.49 7.77 3.09
N THR A 445 26.68 7.08 4.23
CA THR A 445 27.94 7.17 5.00
C THR A 445 28.78 5.90 4.95
N ASP A 446 28.15 4.74 4.82
CA ASP A 446 28.85 3.45 4.71
C ASP A 446 28.01 2.48 3.85
N PRO A 447 28.16 2.52 2.51
CA PRO A 447 27.35 1.73 1.58
C PRO A 447 27.58 0.22 1.72
N THR A 448 28.59 -0.19 2.50
CA THR A 448 28.96 -1.59 2.70
C THR A 448 28.58 -2.14 4.07
N ALA A 449 28.08 -1.29 4.98
CA ALA A 449 27.59 -1.71 6.28
C ALA A 449 26.12 -2.09 6.27
N VAL A 450 25.80 -3.13 7.04
CA VAL A 450 24.43 -3.56 7.33
C VAL A 450 24.22 -3.69 8.82
N THR A 451 23.18 -3.05 9.35
CA THR A 451 22.79 -3.14 10.76
C THR A 451 21.54 -3.98 10.89
N VAL A 452 21.59 -5.00 11.77
CA VAL A 452 20.45 -5.86 12.12
C VAL A 452 19.76 -5.31 13.37
N ASP A 453 18.49 -4.94 13.22
CA ASP A 453 17.57 -4.61 14.32
C ASP A 453 17.04 -5.91 14.96
N LEU A 454 17.59 -6.24 16.14
CA LEU A 454 17.26 -7.49 16.84
C LEU A 454 15.82 -7.54 17.34
N LEU A 455 15.15 -6.39 17.48
CA LEU A 455 13.75 -6.30 17.89
C LEU A 455 12.79 -6.51 16.71
N LYS A 456 13.18 -6.09 15.50
CA LYS A 456 12.29 -6.06 14.32
C LYS A 456 12.52 -7.19 13.32
N GLY A 457 13.68 -7.82 13.30
CA GLY A 457 13.96 -8.93 12.38
C GLY A 457 13.42 -10.28 12.84
N TYR A 458 13.01 -11.14 11.91
CA TYR A 458 12.79 -12.56 12.19
C TYR A 458 14.10 -13.21 12.67
N SER A 459 14.01 -14.01 13.73
CA SER A 459 15.16 -14.60 14.41
C SER A 459 14.74 -15.89 15.12
N LEU A 460 15.72 -16.72 15.51
CA LEU A 460 15.45 -17.97 16.25
C LEU A 460 16.17 -17.98 17.59
N ALA A 461 15.55 -18.58 18.60
CA ALA A 461 16.16 -18.90 19.89
C ALA A 461 16.17 -20.42 20.10
N THR A 462 17.11 -20.99 20.85
CA THR A 462 17.01 -22.41 21.27
C THR A 462 16.27 -22.60 22.59
N SER A 463 15.98 -21.52 23.31
CA SER A 463 15.35 -21.57 24.63
C SER A 463 14.39 -20.40 24.83
N TYR A 464 13.25 -20.67 25.48
CA TYR A 464 12.32 -19.64 25.97
C TYR A 464 12.99 -18.69 26.98
N ASN A 465 14.12 -19.07 27.57
CA ASN A 465 14.87 -18.22 28.48
C ASN A 465 15.51 -17.01 27.79
N ILE A 466 15.73 -17.05 26.47
CA ILE A 466 16.26 -15.92 25.72
C ILE A 466 15.13 -14.90 25.55
N PHE A 467 15.40 -13.62 25.78
CA PHE A 467 14.37 -12.58 25.68
C PHE A 467 14.90 -11.21 25.31
N VAL A 468 14.00 -10.39 24.79
CA VAL A 468 14.21 -8.98 24.49
C VAL A 468 13.72 -8.13 25.65
N GLN A 469 14.63 -7.34 26.23
CA GLN A 469 14.33 -6.42 27.31
C GLN A 469 14.52 -4.96 26.89
N GLN A 470 13.62 -4.11 27.34
CA GLN A 470 13.71 -2.65 27.26
C GLN A 470 14.53 -2.11 28.43
N PHE A 471 15.49 -1.25 28.11
CA PHE A 471 16.28 -0.47 29.05
C PHE A 471 15.99 1.02 28.83
N LYS A 472 15.79 1.77 29.91
CA LYS A 472 15.52 3.21 29.90
C LYS A 472 16.60 3.93 30.69
N ASN A 473 16.79 5.21 30.40
CA ASN A 473 17.71 6.09 31.12
C ASN A 473 19.15 5.57 31.18
N LEU A 474 19.57 4.86 30.13
CA LEU A 474 20.95 4.40 30.02
C LEU A 474 21.90 5.58 29.77
N MET A 475 23.10 5.50 30.31
CA MET A 475 24.21 6.42 30.07
C MET A 475 25.13 5.81 29.01
N GLN A 476 25.58 6.61 28.05
CA GLN A 476 26.62 6.27 27.08
C GLN A 476 27.55 7.47 26.94
N ASP A 477 28.85 7.26 27.13
CA ASP A 477 29.87 8.32 27.08
C ASP A 477 29.52 9.54 27.95
N ASN A 478 29.06 9.29 29.18
CA ASN A 478 28.58 10.28 30.16
C ASN A 478 27.31 11.06 29.75
N ASN A 479 26.62 10.66 28.69
CA ASN A 479 25.37 11.26 28.25
C ASN A 479 24.19 10.31 28.43
N GLN A 480 23.05 10.80 28.90
CA GLN A 480 21.84 10.00 29.00
C GLN A 480 21.21 9.77 27.62
N ILE A 481 20.95 8.51 27.28
CA ILE A 481 20.22 8.11 26.09
C ILE A 481 18.73 8.41 26.32
N SER A 482 18.16 9.26 25.45
CA SER A 482 16.79 9.73 25.55
C SER A 482 15.74 8.69 25.13
N LYS A 483 16.12 7.74 24.27
CA LYS A 483 15.22 6.69 23.76
C LYS A 483 15.50 5.36 24.46
N PRO A 484 14.47 4.54 24.72
CA PRO A 484 14.68 3.19 25.22
C PRO A 484 15.55 2.36 24.26
N VAL A 485 16.43 1.54 24.83
CA VAL A 485 17.29 0.61 24.11
C VAL A 485 16.77 -0.80 24.36
N TYR A 486 16.76 -1.64 23.31
CA TYR A 486 16.27 -3.01 23.40
C TYR A 486 17.44 -3.96 23.24
N LEU A 487 17.66 -4.82 24.23
CA LEU A 487 18.77 -5.78 24.24
C LEU A 487 18.25 -7.20 24.38
N VAL A 488 18.90 -8.15 23.72
CA VAL A 488 18.67 -9.59 23.86
C VAL A 488 19.58 -10.13 24.95
N GLY A 489 19.01 -10.82 25.94
CA GLY A 489 19.74 -11.40 27.06
C GLY A 489 19.60 -12.92 27.16
N PHE A 490 20.33 -13.51 28.11
CA PHE A 490 20.29 -14.95 28.45
C PHE A 490 20.67 -15.88 27.29
N ILE A 491 21.51 -15.40 26.38
CA ILE A 491 22.21 -16.26 25.41
C ILE A 491 23.36 -16.95 26.15
N GLY A 492 23.56 -18.25 25.89
CA GLY A 492 24.48 -19.12 26.62
C GLY A 492 24.21 -19.23 28.13
N GLY A 493 25.10 -19.87 28.88
CA GLY A 493 25.07 -19.83 30.35
C GLY A 493 24.15 -20.83 31.06
N ALA A 494 24.52 -21.22 32.28
CA ALA A 494 23.83 -22.25 33.07
C ALA A 494 22.63 -21.75 33.89
N GLN A 495 22.41 -20.44 33.95
CA GLN A 495 21.39 -19.84 34.81
C GLN A 495 20.02 -19.87 34.12
N THR A 496 18.98 -20.34 34.82
CA THR A 496 17.59 -20.19 34.34
C THR A 496 17.15 -18.73 34.47
N ARG A 497 16.33 -18.24 33.53
CA ARG A 497 15.84 -16.86 33.58
C ARG A 497 14.93 -16.60 34.78
N PHE A 498 14.19 -17.63 35.18
CA PHE A 498 13.28 -17.59 36.31
C PHE A 498 13.61 -18.70 37.30
N GLN A 499 13.56 -18.38 38.59
CA GLN A 499 13.30 -19.42 39.59
C GLN A 499 11.86 -19.89 39.40
N ASN A 500 11.58 -21.20 39.51
CA ASN A 500 10.26 -21.80 39.24
C ASN A 500 9.08 -21.03 39.86
N LYS A 501 9.29 -20.37 41.01
CA LYS A 501 8.29 -19.55 41.72
C LYS A 501 7.79 -18.31 40.94
N MET A 502 8.61 -17.74 40.05
CA MET A 502 8.24 -16.57 39.24
C MET A 502 7.54 -16.95 37.93
N ILE A 503 7.75 -18.19 37.44
CA ILE A 503 7.10 -18.69 36.22
C ILE A 503 5.59 -18.88 36.42
N SER A 504 5.17 -19.21 37.66
CA SER A 504 3.76 -19.38 38.02
C SER A 504 2.94 -18.09 37.99
N GLU A 505 3.58 -16.91 37.88
CA GLU A 505 2.88 -15.62 37.77
C GLU A 505 2.40 -15.34 36.34
N PHE A 506 2.94 -16.05 35.33
CA PHE A 506 2.48 -15.97 33.95
C PHE A 506 1.30 -16.91 33.71
N THR A 507 0.30 -16.43 32.97
CA THR A 507 -0.75 -17.28 32.44
C THR A 507 -0.21 -18.17 31.32
N ASN A 508 -0.62 -19.44 31.29
CA ASN A 508 -0.23 -20.43 30.28
C ASN A 508 1.30 -20.56 30.09
N SER A 509 2.08 -20.47 31.18
CA SER A 509 3.54 -20.62 31.10
C SER A 509 3.96 -22.02 30.67
N LYS A 510 5.04 -22.09 29.88
CA LYS A 510 5.65 -23.34 29.43
C LYS A 510 7.16 -23.26 29.53
N ASP A 511 7.79 -24.38 29.86
CA ASP A 511 9.25 -24.49 29.96
C ASP A 511 9.88 -25.17 28.74
N ASN A 512 9.20 -25.17 27.57
CA ASN A 512 9.67 -25.82 26.34
C ASN A 512 9.33 -25.02 25.06
N PRO A 513 10.32 -24.66 24.22
CA PRO A 513 11.61 -25.31 24.13
C PRO A 513 12.63 -24.73 25.11
N ASN A 514 13.44 -25.60 25.70
CA ASN A 514 14.49 -25.19 26.60
C ASN A 514 15.76 -25.99 26.36
N LYS A 515 16.78 -25.29 25.88
CA LYS A 515 18.17 -25.71 26.00
C LYS A 515 18.80 -25.04 27.22
N ASN A 516 19.60 -25.80 27.96
CA ASN A 516 20.33 -25.31 29.12
C ASN A 516 21.79 -24.98 28.77
N ASP A 517 22.48 -24.29 29.67
CA ASP A 517 23.92 -24.06 29.62
C ASP A 517 24.38 -23.37 28.32
N GLY A 518 25.55 -23.77 27.81
CA GLY A 518 26.15 -23.23 26.59
C GLY A 518 25.39 -23.52 25.30
N GLU A 519 24.30 -24.30 25.33
CA GLU A 519 23.48 -24.63 24.16
C GLU A 519 22.38 -23.58 23.88
N ARG A 520 22.26 -22.54 24.73
CA ARG A 520 21.38 -21.40 24.47
C ARG A 520 21.97 -20.51 23.37
N THR A 521 21.41 -20.58 22.17
CA THR A 521 21.87 -19.80 21.02
C THR A 521 20.76 -18.92 20.48
N PHE A 522 21.18 -17.81 19.89
CA PHE A 522 20.32 -16.84 19.23
C PHE A 522 20.77 -16.69 17.77
N THR A 523 19.88 -16.95 16.83
CA THR A 523 20.16 -16.91 15.40
C THR A 523 19.52 -15.69 14.76
N ILE A 524 20.33 -14.96 13.98
CA ILE A 524 19.91 -13.81 13.17
C ILE A 524 20.29 -14.02 11.71
N TYR A 525 19.77 -13.16 10.83
CA TYR A 525 20.04 -13.21 9.40
C TYR A 525 20.53 -11.85 8.90
N VAL A 526 21.69 -11.87 8.24
CA VAL A 526 22.37 -10.67 7.74
C VAL A 526 22.29 -10.66 6.22
N ASN A 527 21.60 -9.67 5.65
CA ASN A 527 21.55 -9.47 4.21
C ASN A 527 22.76 -8.65 3.76
N ALA A 528 23.90 -9.30 3.51
CA ALA A 528 25.15 -8.62 3.19
C ALA A 528 25.09 -8.01 1.77
N PRO A 529 25.44 -6.73 1.59
CA PRO A 529 25.37 -6.06 0.29
C PRO A 529 26.39 -6.61 -0.72
N GLN A 530 27.49 -7.19 -0.22
CA GLN A 530 28.58 -7.76 -1.00
C GLN A 530 29.11 -9.01 -0.29
N ALA A 531 29.80 -9.88 -1.03
CA ALA A 531 30.55 -10.97 -0.41
C ALA A 531 31.87 -10.43 0.15
N GLY A 532 32.34 -10.94 1.28
CA GLY A 532 33.63 -10.53 1.84
C GLY A 532 33.75 -10.74 3.35
N ASN A 533 34.79 -10.17 3.94
CA ASN A 533 35.06 -10.24 5.37
C ASN A 533 34.47 -9.01 6.07
N TYR A 534 33.65 -9.24 7.09
CA TYR A 534 32.91 -8.20 7.79
C TYR A 534 33.36 -8.08 9.24
N TYR A 535 33.72 -6.87 9.66
CA TYR A 535 33.82 -6.52 11.07
C TYR A 535 32.43 -6.44 11.69
N ILE A 536 32.35 -6.76 12.98
CA ILE A 536 31.14 -6.69 13.80
C ILE A 536 31.32 -5.60 14.86
N SER A 537 30.31 -4.75 15.01
CA SER A 537 30.17 -3.81 16.11
C SER A 537 28.75 -3.82 16.67
N GLY A 538 28.58 -3.34 17.90
CA GLY A 538 27.29 -3.32 18.55
C GLY A 538 27.34 -2.72 19.95
N SER A 539 26.18 -2.67 20.60
CA SER A 539 26.03 -2.21 21.97
C SER A 539 25.79 -3.37 22.94
N TYR A 540 26.22 -3.22 24.19
CA TYR A 540 26.03 -4.24 25.20
C TYR A 540 25.87 -3.68 26.63
N ILE A 541 25.28 -4.50 27.50
CA ILE A 541 25.27 -4.33 28.95
C ILE A 541 25.71 -5.65 29.59
N THR A 542 26.50 -5.57 30.66
CA THR A 542 26.88 -6.71 31.49
C THR A 542 26.82 -6.29 32.95
N THR A 543 26.46 -7.21 33.84
CA THR A 543 26.12 -6.92 35.24
C THR A 543 26.90 -7.76 36.24
N GLN A 544 27.75 -8.65 35.75
CA GLN A 544 28.61 -9.47 36.58
C GLN A 544 29.99 -8.88 36.65
N ARG A 545 30.69 -9.13 37.76
CA ARG A 545 32.06 -8.64 38.01
C ARG A 545 33.08 -9.27 37.06
N GLU A 546 32.76 -10.42 36.47
CA GLU A 546 33.62 -11.14 35.53
C GLU A 546 33.41 -10.68 34.08
N PRO A 547 34.48 -10.64 33.25
CA PRO A 547 34.36 -10.44 31.81
C PRO A 547 33.40 -11.46 31.18
N ARG A 548 32.60 -10.99 30.23
CA ARG A 548 31.65 -11.84 29.49
C ARG A 548 32.08 -11.97 28.05
N SER A 549 31.85 -13.13 27.48
CA SER A 549 32.26 -13.41 26.10
C SER A 549 31.06 -13.83 25.26
N VAL A 550 31.07 -13.41 24.00
CA VAL A 550 30.06 -13.81 23.01
C VAL A 550 30.75 -14.20 21.72
N ARG A 551 30.23 -15.23 21.07
CA ARG A 551 30.73 -15.77 19.82
C ARG A 551 29.67 -15.62 18.73
N PHE A 552 30.11 -15.13 17.59
CA PHE A 552 29.32 -15.03 16.36
C PHE A 552 29.86 -16.07 15.38
N GLU A 553 28.99 -16.89 14.81
CA GLU A 553 29.36 -17.95 13.87
C GLU A 553 28.46 -17.86 12.64
N ALA A 554 29.04 -17.79 11.45
CA ALA A 554 28.27 -18.03 10.23
C ALA A 554 28.15 -19.54 9.99
N LYS A 555 26.96 -20.00 9.56
CA LYS A 555 26.66 -21.43 9.36
C LYS A 555 27.70 -22.13 8.48
N ASP A 556 27.94 -23.41 8.76
CA ASP A 556 28.77 -24.39 8.03
C ASP A 556 30.31 -24.33 8.19
N LYS A 557 30.88 -23.45 9.03
CA LYS A 557 32.33 -23.46 9.32
C LYS A 557 32.63 -23.01 10.75
N SER A 558 33.06 -23.91 11.64
CA SER A 558 33.60 -23.55 12.96
C SER A 558 34.77 -22.55 12.88
N THR A 559 35.46 -22.53 11.72
CA THR A 559 36.56 -21.60 11.40
C THR A 559 36.07 -20.20 11.00
N ASN A 560 34.79 -20.01 10.66
CA ASN A 560 34.19 -18.71 10.35
C ASN A 560 33.44 -18.17 11.56
N SER A 561 34.22 -17.87 12.60
CA SER A 561 33.71 -17.43 13.89
C SER A 561 34.54 -16.27 14.45
N VAL A 562 33.85 -15.36 15.13
CA VAL A 562 34.46 -14.25 15.86
C VAL A 562 34.01 -14.32 17.30
N ALA A 563 34.96 -14.47 18.23
CA ALA A 563 34.71 -14.39 19.66
C ALA A 563 35.18 -13.03 20.17
N ILE A 564 34.35 -12.37 20.98
CA ILE A 564 34.70 -11.16 21.68
C ILE A 564 34.55 -11.37 23.18
N THR A 565 35.43 -10.76 23.95
CA THR A 565 35.27 -10.59 25.39
C THR A 565 35.00 -9.11 25.66
N VAL A 566 34.05 -8.83 26.54
CA VAL A 566 33.70 -7.48 26.95
C VAL A 566 33.88 -7.36 28.46
N MET A 567 34.42 -6.21 28.89
CA MET A 567 34.67 -5.96 30.30
C MET A 567 33.36 -5.74 31.05
N SER A 568 33.36 -6.21 32.29
CA SER A 568 32.28 -6.03 33.24
C SER A 568 32.00 -4.55 33.51
N ASP A 569 30.72 -4.25 33.74
CA ASP A 569 30.28 -3.08 34.48
C ASP A 569 29.40 -3.59 35.62
N THR A 570 29.39 -2.90 36.75
CA THR A 570 28.60 -3.32 37.90
C THR A 570 27.21 -2.71 37.91
N ASN A 571 26.87 -1.81 36.98
CA ASN A 571 25.55 -1.18 36.91
C ASN A 571 24.78 -1.54 35.62
N PHE A 572 23.46 -1.68 35.73
CA PHE A 572 22.52 -1.84 34.60
C PHE A 572 22.26 -0.51 33.85
N GLU A 573 23.03 0.53 34.17
CA GLU A 573 22.75 1.90 33.77
C GLU A 573 23.66 2.38 32.64
N THR A 574 24.75 1.68 32.34
CA THR A 574 25.73 2.11 31.33
C THR A 574 25.66 1.23 30.09
N LEU A 575 25.30 1.82 28.95
CA LEU A 575 25.41 1.18 27.64
C LEU A 575 26.84 1.33 27.12
N LYS A 576 27.49 0.20 26.84
CA LYS A 576 28.82 0.17 26.21
C LYS A 576 28.72 -0.29 24.77
N THR A 577 29.79 -0.07 24.01
CA THR A 577 29.92 -0.55 22.63
C THR A 577 31.15 -1.43 22.47
N PHE A 578 31.10 -2.30 21.47
CA PHE A 578 32.26 -3.04 21.00
C PHE A 578 32.40 -2.86 19.49
N ASP A 579 33.64 -2.95 19.01
CA ASP A 579 33.98 -2.94 17.60
C ASP A 579 35.20 -3.85 17.40
N THR A 580 35.06 -4.83 16.53
CA THR A 580 36.11 -5.81 16.21
C THR A 580 37.18 -5.27 15.27
N SER A 581 36.90 -4.16 14.55
CA SER A 581 37.89 -3.46 13.73
C SER A 581 38.91 -2.68 14.59
N SER A 582 38.47 -2.22 15.76
CA SER A 582 39.30 -1.41 16.65
C SER A 582 40.46 -2.20 17.25
N THR A 583 41.59 -1.52 17.42
CA THR A 583 42.79 -2.02 18.12
C THR A 583 42.76 -1.71 19.62
N LEU A 584 41.82 -0.88 20.06
CA LEU A 584 41.70 -0.37 21.44
C LEU A 584 40.75 -1.22 22.30
N THR A 585 40.01 -2.14 21.68
CA THR A 585 38.97 -2.92 22.36
C THR A 585 39.53 -4.21 22.94
N THR A 586 39.06 -4.53 24.15
CA THR A 586 39.24 -5.77 24.94
C THR A 586 38.73 -7.04 24.23
N VAL A 587 38.74 -7.08 22.90
CA VAL A 587 38.39 -8.23 22.06
C VAL A 587 39.57 -9.19 22.06
N ILE A 588 39.61 -10.10 23.04
CA ILE A 588 40.47 -11.27 22.93
C ILE A 588 39.77 -12.23 21.98
N SER A 589 40.07 -12.11 20.68
CA SER A 589 39.68 -13.12 19.72
C SER A 589 40.43 -14.40 20.09
N GLN A 590 39.72 -15.40 20.64
CA GLN A 590 40.32 -16.68 21.01
C GLN A 590 40.95 -17.41 19.81
N ASN A 591 40.58 -17.00 18.58
CA ASN A 591 41.06 -17.54 17.31
C ASN A 591 41.77 -16.49 16.42
N SER A 592 42.16 -15.32 16.94
CA SER A 592 42.76 -14.18 16.20
C SER A 592 41.91 -13.57 15.06
N ASN A 593 40.79 -14.18 14.69
CA ASN A 593 39.85 -13.69 13.70
C ASN A 593 39.05 -12.50 14.22
N LYS A 594 39.05 -11.40 13.46
CA LYS A 594 38.27 -10.18 13.75
C LYS A 594 37.07 -9.99 12.84
N THR A 595 36.92 -10.84 11.83
CA THR A 595 35.90 -10.69 10.79
C THR A 595 35.15 -12.00 10.55
N LEU A 596 33.88 -11.89 10.15
CA LEU A 596 33.12 -13.00 9.58
C LEU A 596 33.11 -12.93 8.06
N ASN A 597 33.36 -14.04 7.40
CA ASN A 597 33.21 -14.14 5.95
C ASN A 597 31.73 -14.34 5.60
N LEU A 598 31.13 -13.40 4.87
CA LEU A 598 29.74 -13.43 4.44
C LEU A 598 29.66 -13.52 2.92
N GLN A 599 28.65 -14.22 2.40
CA GLN A 599 28.28 -14.20 0.99
C GLN A 599 27.39 -12.99 0.70
N LYS A 600 27.32 -12.53 -0.55
CA LYS A 600 26.31 -11.54 -0.94
C LYS A 600 24.92 -12.13 -0.70
N GLY A 601 24.00 -11.32 -0.16
CA GLY A 601 22.66 -11.76 0.16
C GLY A 601 22.52 -12.26 1.60
N LEU A 602 21.56 -13.13 1.85
CA LEU A 602 21.17 -13.55 3.20
C LEU A 602 22.14 -14.56 3.81
N ASN A 603 22.69 -14.25 4.99
CA ASN A 603 23.59 -15.11 5.75
C ASN A 603 23.01 -15.42 7.13
N LYS A 604 23.01 -16.69 7.53
CA LYS A 604 22.62 -17.11 8.89
C LYS A 604 23.78 -16.97 9.86
N ILE A 605 23.59 -16.22 10.93
CA ILE A 605 24.57 -16.01 12.01
C ILE A 605 24.03 -16.55 13.32
N VAL A 606 24.77 -17.45 13.95
CA VAL A 606 24.47 -18.02 15.26
C VAL A 606 25.30 -17.31 16.33
N ILE A 607 24.63 -16.83 17.36
CA ILE A 607 25.22 -16.12 18.50
C ILE A 607 25.16 -17.06 19.71
N THR A 608 26.31 -17.28 20.35
CA THR A 608 26.45 -18.22 21.46
C THR A 608 27.49 -17.76 22.48
N SER A 609 27.62 -18.47 23.59
CA SER A 609 28.68 -18.26 24.58
C SER A 609 30.02 -18.85 24.16
N VAL A 610 31.08 -18.24 24.67
CA VAL A 610 32.42 -18.83 24.71
C VAL A 610 32.55 -19.51 26.09
N ASP A 611 32.78 -20.81 26.14
CA ASP A 611 32.94 -21.61 27.39
C ASP A 611 31.66 -21.86 28.22
N GLY A 612 30.47 -21.74 27.63
CA GLY A 612 29.21 -22.10 28.30
C GLY A 612 28.76 -21.14 29.40
N LYS A 613 29.43 -19.99 29.56
CA LYS A 613 29.06 -18.90 30.48
C LYS A 613 28.02 -17.98 29.85
N ASP A 614 27.25 -17.23 30.66
CA ASP A 614 26.28 -16.27 30.09
C ASP A 614 27.00 -15.18 29.28
N THR A 615 26.40 -14.80 28.14
CA THR A 615 26.84 -13.66 27.32
C THR A 615 26.44 -12.33 27.98
N PRO A 616 27.01 -11.18 27.56
CA PRO A 616 26.37 -9.90 27.84
C PRO A 616 24.97 -9.82 27.20
N PHE A 617 24.14 -8.88 27.66
CA PHE A 617 22.97 -8.42 26.91
C PHE A 617 23.46 -7.68 25.66
N ILE A 618 22.96 -8.01 24.48
CA ILE A 618 23.41 -7.46 23.20
C ILE A 618 22.31 -6.68 22.48
N GLY A 619 22.66 -5.53 21.91
CA GLY A 619 21.76 -4.72 21.10
C GLY A 619 21.97 -4.97 19.61
N ASN A 620 21.49 -4.03 18.79
CA ASN A 620 21.64 -4.08 17.34
C ASN A 620 23.11 -4.27 16.94
N LEU A 621 23.32 -5.08 15.90
CA LEU A 621 24.64 -5.47 15.42
C LEU A 621 24.86 -4.89 14.04
N THR A 622 26.01 -4.26 13.84
CA THR A 622 26.43 -3.73 12.55
C THR A 622 27.57 -4.56 12.00
N PHE A 623 27.42 -4.99 10.74
CA PHE A 623 28.41 -5.72 9.99
C PHE A 623 28.96 -4.76 8.92
N THR A 624 30.23 -4.38 9.04
CA THR A 624 30.90 -3.47 8.11
C THR A 624 31.92 -4.24 7.28
N LEU A 625 31.82 -4.16 5.95
CA LEU A 625 32.77 -4.81 5.06
C LEU A 625 34.17 -4.25 5.30
N MET A 626 35.14 -5.14 5.46
CA MET A 626 36.54 -4.78 5.49
C MET A 626 36.92 -4.24 4.11
N GLY A 627 37.24 -2.95 4.03
CA GLY A 627 37.71 -2.34 2.78
C GLY A 627 38.96 -3.03 2.24
N GLU A 628 39.19 -2.94 0.93
CA GLU A 628 40.42 -3.43 0.29
C GLU A 628 41.64 -2.63 0.81
N ALA A 629 42.21 -3.04 1.94
CA ALA A 629 43.49 -2.56 2.42
C ALA A 629 44.53 -3.67 2.21
N ALA A 630 45.39 -3.45 1.20
CA ALA A 630 46.69 -4.08 0.94
C ALA A 630 46.85 -5.51 1.46
N ASN A 631 46.71 -6.47 0.54
CA ASN A 631 47.41 -7.75 0.61
C ASN A 631 48.84 -7.47 1.16
N PRO A 632 49.22 -7.93 2.36
CA PRO A 632 50.60 -7.83 2.79
C PRO A 632 51.37 -8.70 1.80
N SER A 633 51.93 -8.05 0.78
CA SER A 633 52.78 -8.70 -0.20
C SER A 633 53.81 -9.49 0.58
N ALA A 634 53.90 -10.78 0.22
CA ALA A 634 54.95 -11.67 0.66
C ALA A 634 56.29 -10.96 0.49
N ASN A 635 56.83 -10.45 1.59
CA ASN A 635 58.20 -9.99 1.64
C ASN A 635 59.04 -11.22 1.96
N ASN A 636 59.22 -12.08 0.94
CA ASN A 636 60.26 -13.10 0.98
C ASN A 636 61.59 -12.36 0.95
N GLY A 637 62.26 -12.36 2.10
CA GLY A 637 63.63 -11.89 2.26
C GLY A 637 64.58 -12.68 1.36
N ASN A 638 65.56 -11.93 0.86
CA ASN A 638 66.75 -12.37 0.16
C ASN A 638 67.60 -13.31 1.05
#